data_AF-A0A1I7MPD6-F1
#
_entry.id   AF-A0A1I7MPD6-F1
#
_cell.length_a   1.000
_cell.length_b   1.000
_cell.length_c   1.000
_cell.angle_alpha   90.00
_cell.angle_beta   90.00
_cell.angle_gamma   90.00
#
_symmetry.space_group_name_H-M   'P 1'
#
loop_
_entity.id
_entity.type
_entity.pdbx_description
1 polymer ?
#
loop_
_entity_poly.entity_id
_entity_poly.type
_entity_poly.pdbx_seq_one_letter_code
_entity_poly.pdbx_strand_id
1 'polypeptide(L)'
;MVVDEFPERTAHAVRSAVLQTSPPRRVVVHARPGSLTGELKEQLRTLARDASIPLELTETQEPLTADLTRALADRADGAPADQQWIWLLRSDSHADPSALDQLLRTVETSPSVTVAGCTVVDAEHPRHLVSVGTTVTASAQPITLLEPGELDQGQHDARSDVLAVPLPGMLVRQDVWAMLDGLDPHTPERAAATDLCWRSRLAGHRVVVVPGARIHQQPADTDPDESRTRRRAEAELREAAVWLRLKHAPALAVPVLWLWSLITAVGAFLGSLLAKEPEVGTARLTGTLRTLLRPLALARSRRRARASRTVSRSVVGPLKATRREVRAHRRGLLDLDSPEEVIGDGTGSTTDEHQPTGDHDDFTALATPERNWVGLGLVVALVLLGGLSLVGWWGLLGAETATGGALLPLSEQASVLWHHAVNGWSTAGLGGPGQAGPFGLLMAVAGSTGHGSAVLLWLILMAMPLAAAGAWALAGSVARSRGGRLLMALLWGCSPALLVATGQGRIGAVLVHVLLPWLGVAVLRAVGAAAQHRLDPEGTPVDRRPRPGRRGVISWTASGWTALLLAVLTAAAPVLLPVLLAGLLLVAMITRSRGRTLWWTPLPTLALWLPALWVHHSTPRALLADPGVPLAADPAPVWQQLLGFPLALTPEADLAALPWAGGLDPNLPWTLIAALVIGVPVLLLAGLGLFSPGRPGRVARTGAVITVLGLLGAWSAPLLVTSLDAAGQTVTVGIAVFTSVVLLGLLLAAQAGVHTLREAGTLARAVVGVLAGLAVVSVALTSTLWLSPRLAGTAPAAGVAQGTHEDVGFSTVVRGERQRTVPATAADQGLSRLSTRTLVLERTEEGLAVGLVSGSGTTLDHLSGAVTTRTLTGPLTAPRQARPDPADEALRSLAVQLTSGSAEDPRPALESFGAAFVVLRDPEGGEASTAAAIDAVPGLSSVGLTDSGWLWRATPAQDGGPEAAGVLGVEDRQGFFTSRARVEDAEGQVQLLLAQAEGRVQSTVPAADAPRSVVLAERADPGWRATLDGRPLTALPATGEGTSASAWAQRFELPATGGELTVWYESGVPAWLWWVAALLVGFAALLAIPTPARRGRAPLTSRASVQGSGPGVEPDAAVGTVDPDHDQDAEEVR
;
A
#
# COMPACT_ATOMS: atom_id res chain seq x y z
N MET A 1 13.14 -4.70 -51.17
CA MET A 1 12.00 -4.26 -50.35
C MET A 1 11.58 -5.37 -49.40
N VAL A 2 11.18 -5.05 -48.18
CA VAL A 2 10.76 -6.03 -47.15
C VAL A 2 9.26 -5.90 -46.87
N VAL A 3 8.53 -7.00 -46.92
CA VAL A 3 7.07 -7.08 -46.72
C VAL A 3 6.73 -7.56 -45.31
N ASP A 4 5.98 -6.74 -44.57
CA ASP A 4 5.33 -7.11 -43.30
C ASP A 4 3.84 -7.44 -43.52
N GLU A 5 3.09 -7.75 -42.45
CA GLU A 5 1.73 -8.34 -42.44
C GLU A 5 0.60 -7.61 -43.21
N PHE A 6 0.87 -6.48 -43.87
CA PHE A 6 -0.15 -5.63 -44.53
C PHE A 6 0.05 -5.53 -46.06
N PRO A 7 -0.82 -6.19 -46.85
CA PRO A 7 -0.75 -6.21 -48.33
C PRO A 7 -0.80 -4.82 -48.98
N GLU A 8 -1.67 -3.93 -48.49
CA GLU A 8 -1.89 -2.60 -49.07
C GLU A 8 -0.66 -1.68 -48.91
N ARG A 9 -0.04 -1.71 -47.72
CA ARG A 9 1.18 -0.92 -47.44
C ARG A 9 2.33 -1.35 -48.35
N THR A 10 2.40 -2.64 -48.62
CA THR A 10 3.39 -3.23 -49.52
C THR A 10 3.21 -2.77 -50.97
N ALA A 11 1.98 -2.76 -51.48
CA ALA A 11 1.70 -2.22 -52.81
C ALA A 11 2.08 -0.74 -52.92
N HIS A 12 1.79 0.06 -51.88
CA HIS A 12 2.14 1.47 -51.82
C HIS A 12 3.65 1.71 -51.82
N ALA A 13 4.40 0.93 -51.03
CA ALA A 13 5.85 1.00 -50.98
C ALA A 13 6.48 0.65 -52.35
N VAL A 14 6.03 -0.41 -53.03
CA VAL A 14 6.52 -0.76 -54.38
C VAL A 14 6.18 0.33 -55.39
N ARG A 15 4.95 0.86 -55.37
CA ARG A 15 4.54 1.96 -56.24
C ARG A 15 5.48 3.17 -56.09
N SER A 16 5.79 3.55 -54.85
CA SER A 16 6.71 4.69 -54.59
C SER A 16 8.14 4.43 -55.07
N ALA A 17 8.60 3.19 -55.06
CA ALA A 17 9.93 2.82 -55.57
C ALA A 17 10.00 2.84 -57.10
N VAL A 18 8.90 2.45 -57.76
CA VAL A 18 8.81 2.36 -59.22
C VAL A 18 8.61 3.73 -59.87
N LEU A 19 7.92 4.65 -59.19
CA LEU A 19 7.65 6.02 -59.67
C LEU A 19 8.76 7.03 -59.35
N GLN A 20 9.98 6.57 -59.08
CA GLN A 20 11.12 7.46 -58.83
C GLN A 20 11.55 8.18 -60.11
N THR A 21 11.99 9.44 -59.99
CA THR A 21 12.50 10.25 -61.12
C THR A 21 13.71 9.60 -61.79
N SER A 22 14.55 8.91 -61.00
CA SER A 22 15.55 7.97 -61.48
C SER A 22 15.04 6.56 -61.23
N PRO A 23 14.59 5.81 -62.26
CA PRO A 23 13.97 4.50 -62.05
C PRO A 23 15.01 3.46 -61.60
N PRO A 24 14.67 2.59 -60.62
CA PRO A 24 15.54 1.49 -60.25
C PRO A 24 15.67 0.47 -61.38
N ARG A 25 16.86 -0.13 -61.54
CA ARG A 25 17.11 -1.16 -62.57
C ARG A 25 16.31 -2.45 -62.36
N ARG A 26 15.99 -2.78 -61.10
CA ARG A 26 15.24 -3.96 -60.69
C ARG A 26 14.62 -3.70 -59.32
N VAL A 27 13.44 -4.25 -59.09
CA VAL A 27 12.79 -4.26 -57.77
C VAL A 27 12.70 -5.70 -57.29
N VAL A 28 13.20 -5.95 -56.07
CA VAL A 28 13.10 -7.25 -55.42
C VAL A 28 12.26 -7.11 -54.16
N VAL A 29 11.23 -7.93 -54.03
CA VAL A 29 10.30 -7.94 -52.89
C VAL A 29 10.50 -9.22 -52.10
N HIS A 30 10.99 -9.06 -50.88
CA HIS A 30 11.19 -10.13 -49.91
C HIS A 30 10.06 -10.13 -48.90
N ALA A 31 9.40 -11.28 -48.75
CA ALA A 31 8.21 -11.42 -47.92
C ALA A 31 8.28 -12.65 -47.02
N ARG A 32 7.52 -12.61 -45.91
CA ARG A 32 7.32 -13.80 -45.10
C ARG A 32 6.46 -14.81 -45.87
N PRO A 33 6.58 -16.11 -45.58
CA PRO A 33 5.77 -17.13 -46.24
C PRO A 33 4.29 -16.85 -46.01
N GLY A 34 3.51 -16.80 -47.07
CA GLY A 34 2.07 -16.57 -47.00
C GLY A 34 1.62 -15.11 -46.86
N SER A 35 2.52 -14.12 -46.81
CA SER A 35 2.12 -12.70 -46.80
C SER A 35 1.85 -12.12 -48.19
N LEU A 36 2.34 -12.75 -49.26
CA LEU A 36 2.02 -12.38 -50.64
C LEU A 36 0.79 -13.17 -51.15
N THR A 37 -0.39 -12.57 -51.03
CA THR A 37 -1.63 -13.13 -51.61
C THR A 37 -1.56 -13.14 -53.14
N GLY A 38 -2.34 -14.02 -53.79
CA GLY A 38 -2.38 -14.10 -55.27
C GLY A 38 -2.75 -12.77 -55.93
N GLU A 39 -3.68 -12.02 -55.32
CA GLU A 39 -4.09 -10.69 -55.75
C GLU A 39 -2.95 -9.67 -55.63
N LEU A 40 -2.25 -9.64 -54.49
CA LEU A 40 -1.11 -8.73 -54.30
C LEU A 40 0.02 -9.04 -55.29
N LYS A 41 0.31 -10.33 -55.55
CA LYS A 41 1.33 -10.73 -56.54
C LYS A 41 1.01 -10.16 -57.93
N GLU A 42 -0.25 -10.21 -58.33
CA GLU A 42 -0.67 -9.69 -59.64
C GLU A 42 -0.68 -8.16 -59.68
N GLN A 43 -1.12 -7.50 -58.61
CA GLN A 43 -1.03 -6.03 -58.49
C GLN A 43 0.42 -5.54 -58.60
N LEU A 44 1.35 -6.19 -57.90
CA LEU A 44 2.77 -5.83 -57.96
C LEU A 44 3.37 -6.06 -59.35
N ARG A 45 3.03 -7.18 -60.02
CA ARG A 45 3.47 -7.46 -61.39
C ARG A 45 2.94 -6.44 -62.39
N THR A 46 1.70 -6.00 -62.23
CA THR A 46 1.10 -4.94 -63.08
C THR A 46 1.84 -3.62 -62.89
N LEU A 47 2.05 -3.18 -61.65
CA LEU A 47 2.82 -1.95 -61.37
C LEU A 47 4.22 -1.98 -61.98
N ALA A 48 4.91 -3.13 -61.92
CA ALA A 48 6.24 -3.29 -62.49
C ALA A 48 6.23 -3.33 -64.03
N ARG A 49 5.24 -3.98 -64.65
CA ARG A 49 5.06 -4.00 -66.10
C ARG A 49 4.78 -2.61 -66.66
N ASP A 50 3.90 -1.85 -66.00
CA ASP A 50 3.53 -0.49 -66.43
C ASP A 50 4.73 0.46 -66.46
N ALA A 51 5.68 0.27 -65.54
CA ALA A 51 6.91 1.05 -65.48
C ALA A 51 8.11 0.44 -66.22
N SER A 52 7.93 -0.72 -66.88
CA SER A 52 9.01 -1.46 -67.55
C SER A 52 10.20 -1.82 -66.65
N ILE A 53 9.94 -2.11 -65.35
CA ILE A 53 10.98 -2.48 -64.37
C ILE A 53 10.88 -3.98 -64.05
N PRO A 54 11.99 -4.75 -64.13
CA PRO A 54 12.00 -6.14 -63.69
C PRO A 54 11.64 -6.27 -62.20
N LEU A 55 10.64 -7.13 -61.90
CA LEU A 55 10.19 -7.43 -60.54
C LEU A 55 10.46 -8.90 -60.19
N GLU A 56 11.07 -9.11 -59.04
CA GLU A 56 11.29 -10.43 -58.46
C GLU A 56 10.60 -10.53 -57.10
N LEU A 57 9.87 -11.63 -56.87
CA LEU A 57 9.14 -11.90 -55.64
C LEU A 57 9.74 -13.12 -54.95
N THR A 58 10.14 -13.01 -53.69
CA THR A 58 10.75 -14.09 -52.91
C THR A 58 10.06 -14.23 -51.55
N GLU A 59 9.72 -15.46 -51.16
CA GLU A 59 9.19 -15.80 -49.84
C GLU A 59 10.15 -16.74 -49.11
N THR A 60 10.57 -16.38 -47.89
CA THR A 60 11.54 -17.18 -47.12
C THR A 60 11.12 -17.33 -45.66
N GLN A 61 11.37 -18.51 -45.06
CA GLN A 61 11.05 -18.81 -43.65
C GLN A 61 12.05 -18.23 -42.64
N GLU A 62 13.14 -17.62 -43.09
CA GLU A 62 14.22 -17.16 -42.22
C GLU A 62 13.97 -15.76 -41.62
N PRO A 63 14.60 -15.44 -40.46
CA PRO A 63 14.53 -14.09 -39.91
C PRO A 63 15.07 -13.07 -40.91
N LEU A 64 14.40 -11.91 -40.98
CA LEU A 64 14.60 -10.86 -41.97
C LEU A 64 16.08 -10.51 -42.25
N THR A 65 16.90 -10.47 -41.20
CA THR A 65 18.33 -10.14 -41.28
C THR A 65 19.18 -11.23 -41.94
N ALA A 66 18.85 -12.51 -41.74
CA ALA A 66 19.52 -13.63 -42.39
C ALA A 66 19.09 -13.76 -43.86
N ASP A 67 17.80 -13.54 -44.12
CA ASP A 67 17.20 -13.65 -45.44
C ASP A 67 17.68 -12.55 -46.41
N LEU A 68 17.63 -11.28 -45.99
CA LEU A 68 18.15 -10.14 -46.78
C LEU A 68 19.63 -10.33 -47.15
N THR A 69 20.43 -10.85 -46.23
CA THR A 69 21.87 -11.04 -46.44
C THR A 69 22.15 -12.10 -47.49
N ARG A 70 21.44 -13.24 -47.42
CA ARG A 70 21.61 -14.32 -48.40
C ARG A 70 21.04 -13.95 -49.77
N ALA A 71 19.86 -13.34 -49.81
CA ALA A 71 19.20 -12.96 -51.05
C ALA A 71 19.99 -11.94 -51.90
N LEU A 72 20.79 -11.10 -51.26
CA LEU A 72 21.59 -10.08 -51.93
C LEU A 72 23.02 -10.54 -52.26
N ALA A 73 23.47 -11.69 -51.72
CA ALA A 73 24.83 -12.22 -51.94
C ALA A 73 25.00 -12.89 -53.32
N ASP A 74 23.96 -13.51 -53.86
CA ASP A 74 24.02 -14.33 -55.09
C ASP A 74 23.72 -13.58 -56.39
N ARG A 75 23.52 -12.25 -56.36
CA ARG A 75 23.02 -11.48 -57.51
C ARG A 75 24.04 -10.49 -58.05
N ALA A 76 24.86 -10.92 -59.00
CA ALA A 76 25.79 -10.08 -59.76
C ALA A 76 25.21 -9.79 -61.16
N ASP A 77 24.75 -8.56 -61.42
CA ASP A 77 24.18 -8.15 -62.72
C ASP A 77 25.25 -7.77 -63.76
N GLY A 78 26.37 -8.49 -63.83
CA GLY A 78 27.45 -8.29 -64.83
C GLY A 78 28.24 -6.98 -64.76
N ALA A 79 27.75 -5.95 -64.07
CA ALA A 79 28.47 -4.70 -63.81
C ALA A 79 29.42 -4.84 -62.61
N PRO A 80 30.51 -4.04 -62.54
CA PRO A 80 31.42 -4.02 -61.40
C PRO A 80 30.68 -3.74 -60.08
N ALA A 81 30.98 -4.53 -59.03
CA ALA A 81 30.29 -4.45 -57.74
C ALA A 81 30.49 -3.10 -57.01
N ASP A 82 31.52 -2.34 -57.36
CA ASP A 82 31.80 -0.98 -56.87
C ASP A 82 30.93 0.10 -57.54
N GLN A 83 30.20 -0.24 -58.60
CA GLN A 83 29.26 0.64 -59.30
C GLN A 83 27.79 0.26 -59.05
N GLN A 84 27.53 -0.78 -58.26
CA GLN A 84 26.19 -1.25 -57.94
C GLN A 84 25.77 -0.81 -56.54
N TRP A 85 24.50 -0.41 -56.40
CA TRP A 85 23.92 0.08 -55.16
C TRP A 85 22.62 -0.66 -54.83
N ILE A 86 22.42 -0.89 -53.54
CA ILE A 86 21.25 -1.56 -52.97
C ILE A 86 20.45 -0.52 -52.21
N TRP A 87 19.22 -0.25 -52.66
CA TRP A 87 18.29 0.63 -51.96
C TRP A 87 17.26 -0.17 -51.16
N LEU A 88 17.23 0.05 -49.85
CA LEU A 88 16.38 -0.69 -48.91
C LEU A 88 15.13 0.13 -48.58
N LEU A 89 13.97 -0.47 -48.79
CA LEU A 89 12.66 0.07 -48.43
C LEU A 89 11.88 -0.97 -47.62
N ARG A 90 11.12 -0.51 -46.62
CA ARG A 90 10.21 -1.34 -45.83
C ARG A 90 8.76 -1.14 -46.29
N SER A 91 7.89 -2.11 -46.04
CA SER A 91 6.47 -2.03 -46.38
C SER A 91 5.72 -0.92 -45.64
N ASP A 92 6.17 -0.49 -44.45
CA ASP A 92 5.58 0.62 -43.68
C ASP A 92 6.08 2.00 -44.11
N SER A 93 6.80 2.08 -45.24
CA SER A 93 7.44 3.31 -45.71
C SER A 93 7.24 3.53 -47.21
N HIS A 94 7.12 4.79 -47.62
CA HIS A 94 7.11 5.16 -49.04
C HIS A 94 7.99 6.39 -49.28
N ALA A 95 8.64 6.43 -50.44
CA ALA A 95 9.62 7.47 -50.76
C ALA A 95 9.04 8.62 -51.57
N ASP A 96 9.55 9.84 -51.37
CA ASP A 96 9.29 10.97 -52.26
C ASP A 96 9.79 10.64 -53.68
N PRO A 97 9.15 11.16 -54.75
CA PRO A 97 9.51 10.80 -56.13
C PRO A 97 10.97 11.10 -56.52
N SER A 98 11.61 12.08 -55.88
CA SER A 98 13.00 12.47 -56.15
C SER A 98 14.03 11.87 -55.18
N ALA A 99 13.60 11.04 -54.22
CA ALA A 99 14.46 10.55 -53.14
C ALA A 99 15.67 9.76 -53.66
N LEU A 100 15.46 8.85 -54.62
CA LEU A 100 16.54 8.03 -55.19
C LEU A 100 17.54 8.87 -56.00
N ASP A 101 17.05 9.81 -56.82
CA ASP A 101 17.90 10.73 -57.59
C ASP A 101 18.81 11.56 -56.66
N GLN A 102 18.25 12.10 -55.57
CA GLN A 102 19.03 12.87 -54.61
C GLN A 102 20.09 12.04 -53.85
N LEU A 103 19.75 10.79 -53.49
CA LEU A 103 20.73 9.86 -52.90
C LEU A 103 21.87 9.57 -53.87
N LEU A 104 21.57 9.29 -55.15
CA LEU A 104 22.55 8.99 -56.20
C LEU A 104 23.49 10.18 -56.46
N ARG A 105 22.95 11.38 -56.62
CA ARG A 105 23.75 12.61 -56.77
C ARG A 105 24.72 12.83 -55.60
N THR A 106 24.28 12.52 -54.37
CA THR A 106 25.13 12.68 -53.19
C THR A 106 26.30 11.68 -53.16
N VAL A 107 26.06 10.43 -53.56
CA VAL A 107 27.14 9.41 -53.59
C VAL A 107 28.07 9.59 -54.79
N GLU A 108 27.59 10.11 -55.92
CA GLU A 108 28.40 10.45 -57.09
C GLU A 108 29.36 11.62 -56.80
N THR A 109 28.88 12.64 -56.07
CA THR A 109 29.71 13.79 -55.68
C THR A 109 30.73 13.45 -54.59
N SER A 110 30.47 12.41 -53.79
CA SER A 110 31.34 12.00 -52.67
C SER A 110 31.69 10.50 -52.73
N PRO A 111 32.73 10.09 -53.47
CA PRO A 111 33.12 8.67 -53.65
C PRO A 111 33.49 7.93 -52.35
N SER A 112 33.75 8.68 -51.27
CA SER A 112 34.06 8.13 -49.93
C SER A 112 32.83 7.65 -49.16
N VAL A 113 31.63 8.01 -49.61
CA VAL A 113 30.35 7.58 -49.04
C VAL A 113 30.02 6.20 -49.61
N THR A 114 29.73 5.25 -48.73
CA THR A 114 29.29 3.90 -49.14
C THR A 114 27.92 3.53 -48.59
N VAL A 115 27.40 4.35 -47.68
CA VAL A 115 26.04 4.28 -47.16
C VAL A 115 25.47 5.69 -47.10
N ALA A 116 24.36 5.91 -47.79
CA ALA A 116 23.55 7.13 -47.71
C ALA A 116 22.14 6.77 -47.22
N GLY A 117 21.48 7.67 -46.49
CA GLY A 117 20.12 7.42 -46.00
C GLY A 117 19.22 8.64 -46.10
N CYS A 118 17.93 8.37 -46.28
CA CYS A 118 16.88 9.38 -46.30
C CYS A 118 16.59 9.97 -44.90
N THR A 119 16.08 11.19 -44.90
CA THR A 119 15.30 11.74 -43.78
C THR A 119 13.95 11.02 -43.72
N VAL A 120 13.56 10.60 -42.53
CA VAL A 120 12.27 9.93 -42.30
C VAL A 120 11.31 10.91 -41.63
N VAL A 121 10.13 11.07 -42.22
CA VAL A 121 9.03 11.92 -41.75
C VAL A 121 7.78 11.09 -41.46
N ASP A 122 6.86 11.65 -40.69
CA ASP A 122 5.57 11.04 -40.41
C ASP A 122 4.68 11.08 -41.67
N ALA A 123 4.10 9.95 -42.05
CA ALA A 123 3.27 9.84 -43.25
C ALA A 123 1.95 10.63 -43.18
N GLU A 124 1.38 10.82 -41.99
CA GLU A 124 0.15 11.62 -41.80
C GLU A 124 0.49 13.12 -41.67
N HIS A 125 1.64 13.42 -41.07
CA HIS A 125 2.10 14.79 -40.84
C HIS A 125 3.51 14.98 -41.44
N PRO A 126 3.65 15.22 -42.76
CA PRO A 126 4.95 15.26 -43.45
C PRO A 126 5.95 16.30 -42.92
N ARG A 127 5.47 17.29 -42.15
CA ARG A 127 6.33 18.26 -41.47
C ARG A 127 6.94 17.72 -40.17
N HIS A 128 6.49 16.59 -39.62
CA HIS A 128 7.05 16.01 -38.40
C HIS A 128 8.23 15.09 -38.72
N LEU A 129 9.39 15.40 -38.14
CA LEU A 129 10.60 14.59 -38.28
C LEU A 129 10.55 13.35 -37.38
N VAL A 130 10.75 12.18 -37.99
CA VAL A 130 10.88 10.90 -37.27
C VAL A 130 12.36 10.56 -37.06
N SER A 131 13.20 10.75 -38.08
CA SER A 131 14.64 10.48 -38.01
C SER A 131 15.44 11.21 -39.09
N VAL A 132 16.42 12.04 -38.69
CA VAL A 132 17.44 12.65 -39.56
C VAL A 132 18.81 12.00 -39.29
N GLY A 133 18.83 10.67 -39.40
CA GLY A 133 19.96 9.84 -38.96
C GLY A 133 19.97 9.56 -37.45
N THR A 134 20.72 8.53 -37.07
CA THR A 134 20.78 8.00 -35.70
C THR A 134 22.22 8.05 -35.19
N THR A 135 22.38 8.45 -33.93
CA THR A 135 23.63 8.33 -33.17
C THR A 135 23.45 7.32 -32.03
N VAL A 136 24.50 7.06 -31.27
CA VAL A 136 24.43 6.22 -30.06
C VAL A 136 24.96 6.96 -28.85
N THR A 137 24.39 6.66 -27.70
CA THR A 137 24.91 7.12 -26.41
C THR A 137 26.23 6.45 -26.06
N ALA A 138 26.88 6.92 -24.98
CA ALA A 138 28.05 6.24 -24.39
C ALA A 138 27.78 4.76 -24.03
N SER A 139 26.54 4.39 -23.71
CA SER A 139 26.12 3.01 -23.45
C SER A 139 25.66 2.25 -24.71
N ALA A 140 25.97 2.78 -25.90
CA ALA A 140 25.60 2.24 -27.21
C ALA A 140 24.09 2.12 -27.47
N GLN A 141 23.27 2.90 -26.77
CA GLN A 141 21.83 3.00 -27.04
C GLN A 141 21.61 3.87 -28.28
N PRO A 142 20.95 3.37 -29.36
CA PRO A 142 20.58 4.17 -30.51
C PRO A 142 19.60 5.29 -30.13
N ILE A 143 19.85 6.53 -30.58
CA ILE A 143 18.99 7.71 -30.37
C ILE A 143 19.03 8.62 -31.61
N THR A 144 17.94 9.31 -31.91
CA THR A 144 17.84 10.29 -33.02
C THR A 144 18.23 11.70 -32.60
N LEU A 145 18.10 12.04 -31.30
CA LEU A 145 18.21 13.40 -30.72
C LEU A 145 17.08 14.38 -31.13
N LEU A 146 16.07 13.91 -31.87
CA LEU A 146 14.89 14.70 -32.24
C LEU A 146 13.86 14.72 -31.11
N GLU A 147 13.22 15.87 -30.90
CA GLU A 147 12.07 15.98 -30.01
C GLU A 147 10.81 15.38 -30.65
N PRO A 148 9.88 14.81 -29.86
CA PRO A 148 8.65 14.26 -30.39
C PRO A 148 7.82 15.31 -31.11
N GLY A 149 7.45 15.04 -32.37
CA GLY A 149 6.69 15.98 -33.19
C GLY A 149 7.50 17.20 -33.62
N GLU A 150 8.83 17.15 -33.53
CA GLU A 150 9.70 18.23 -34.00
C GLU A 150 9.43 18.50 -35.49
N LEU A 151 9.13 19.77 -35.80
CA LEU A 151 8.83 20.21 -37.15
C LEU A 151 10.10 20.34 -37.99
N ASP A 152 10.03 19.95 -39.27
CA ASP A 152 11.07 20.19 -40.26
C ASP A 152 11.04 21.66 -40.71
N GLN A 153 11.99 22.44 -40.20
CA GLN A 153 12.23 23.84 -40.54
C GLN A 153 13.61 24.00 -41.22
N GLY A 154 14.21 22.91 -41.71
CA GLY A 154 15.56 22.89 -42.27
C GLY A 154 16.68 22.97 -41.21
N GLN A 155 16.36 22.83 -39.92
CA GLN A 155 17.34 22.96 -38.83
C GLN A 155 18.40 21.86 -38.81
N HIS A 156 18.17 20.74 -39.51
CA HIS A 156 19.11 19.61 -39.61
C HIS A 156 19.80 19.51 -40.99
N ASP A 157 19.55 20.43 -41.91
CA ASP A 157 20.03 20.34 -43.30
C ASP A 157 21.56 20.50 -43.43
N ALA A 158 22.18 21.19 -42.47
CA ALA A 158 23.64 21.35 -42.42
C ALA A 158 24.39 20.06 -42.02
N ARG A 159 23.68 19.03 -41.55
CA ARG A 159 24.27 17.79 -41.03
C ARG A 159 24.36 16.73 -42.13
N SER A 160 25.57 16.41 -42.58
CA SER A 160 25.80 15.36 -43.58
C SER A 160 26.31 14.05 -42.98
N ASP A 161 27.28 14.09 -42.06
CA ASP A 161 27.89 12.89 -41.46
C ASP A 161 27.13 12.39 -40.22
N VAL A 162 26.67 11.13 -40.27
CA VAL A 162 25.93 10.49 -39.16
C VAL A 162 26.49 9.10 -38.84
N LEU A 163 26.33 8.64 -37.59
CA LEU A 163 26.80 7.31 -37.21
C LEU A 163 26.06 6.21 -37.97
N ALA A 164 24.74 6.32 -38.06
CA ALA A 164 23.88 5.36 -38.72
C ALA A 164 22.68 6.05 -39.36
N VAL A 165 22.11 5.41 -40.37
CA VAL A 165 20.84 5.79 -40.99
C VAL A 165 19.82 4.66 -40.80
N PRO A 166 18.51 4.97 -40.74
CA PRO A 166 17.48 3.94 -40.63
C PRO A 166 17.48 3.02 -41.85
N LEU A 167 17.04 1.76 -41.69
CA LEU A 167 16.89 0.81 -42.80
C LEU A 167 15.95 1.31 -43.92
N PRO A 168 14.75 1.85 -43.62
CA PRO A 168 13.92 2.45 -44.66
C PRO A 168 14.63 3.68 -45.25
N GLY A 169 14.95 3.60 -46.54
CA GLY A 169 15.66 4.63 -47.30
C GLY A 169 17.17 4.52 -47.32
N MET A 170 17.72 3.42 -46.82
CA MET A 170 19.16 3.21 -46.84
C MET A 170 19.63 2.78 -48.24
N LEU A 171 20.57 3.53 -48.82
CA LEU A 171 21.30 3.19 -50.03
C LEU A 171 22.71 2.70 -49.64
N VAL A 172 23.06 1.46 -49.97
CA VAL A 172 24.34 0.82 -49.62
C VAL A 172 25.05 0.32 -50.87
N ARG A 173 26.36 0.55 -50.97
CA ARG A 173 27.16 0.04 -52.09
C ARG A 173 27.33 -1.48 -52.01
N GLN A 174 27.18 -2.19 -53.12
CA GLN A 174 27.09 -3.65 -53.14
C GLN A 174 28.39 -4.34 -52.71
N ASP A 175 29.55 -3.83 -53.12
CA ASP A 175 30.87 -4.29 -52.66
C ASP A 175 31.01 -4.23 -51.12
N VAL A 176 30.54 -3.14 -50.49
CA VAL A 176 30.57 -2.96 -49.04
C VAL A 176 29.55 -3.87 -48.37
N TRP A 177 28.36 -4.04 -48.94
CA TRP A 177 27.38 -5.00 -48.43
C TRP A 177 27.95 -6.43 -48.41
N ALA A 178 28.61 -6.85 -49.49
CA ALA A 178 29.26 -8.16 -49.58
C ALA A 178 30.46 -8.28 -48.61
N MET A 179 31.31 -7.26 -48.52
CA MET A 179 32.45 -7.21 -47.59
C MET A 179 32.01 -7.32 -46.12
N LEU A 180 30.91 -6.66 -45.77
CA LEU A 180 30.35 -6.71 -44.43
C LEU A 180 29.55 -8.00 -44.18
N ASP A 181 29.34 -8.83 -45.19
CA ASP A 181 28.44 -10.00 -45.10
C ASP A 181 27.06 -9.50 -44.61
N GLY A 182 26.47 -8.52 -45.30
CA GLY A 182 25.14 -7.94 -45.05
C GLY A 182 24.78 -7.63 -43.59
N LEU A 183 23.52 -7.90 -43.21
CA LEU A 183 23.01 -7.75 -41.84
C LEU A 183 23.42 -8.94 -40.97
N ASP A 184 23.74 -8.70 -39.71
CA ASP A 184 24.10 -9.78 -38.79
C ASP A 184 22.83 -10.51 -38.29
N PRO A 185 22.68 -11.82 -38.57
CA PRO A 185 21.49 -12.59 -38.21
C PRO A 185 21.28 -12.74 -36.70
N HIS A 186 22.33 -12.53 -35.89
CA HIS A 186 22.24 -12.59 -34.44
C HIS A 186 21.86 -11.26 -33.80
N THR A 187 22.01 -10.14 -34.53
CA THR A 187 21.76 -8.81 -34.00
C THR A 187 20.25 -8.53 -33.90
N PRO A 188 19.75 -8.00 -32.76
CA PRO A 188 18.35 -7.60 -32.62
C PRO A 188 17.92 -6.64 -33.74
N GLU A 189 16.67 -6.73 -34.19
CA GLU A 189 16.17 -5.97 -35.34
C GLU A 189 16.38 -4.45 -35.20
N ARG A 190 16.05 -3.89 -34.02
CA ARG A 190 16.26 -2.46 -33.72
C ARG A 190 17.73 -2.01 -33.72
N ALA A 191 18.67 -2.94 -33.61
CA ALA A 191 20.10 -2.67 -33.69
C ALA A 191 20.68 -2.91 -35.09
N ALA A 192 19.94 -3.52 -36.02
CA ALA A 192 20.47 -4.01 -37.29
C ALA A 192 21.05 -2.89 -38.18
N ALA A 193 20.30 -1.80 -38.35
CA ALA A 193 20.72 -0.62 -39.12
C ALA A 193 22.00 0.00 -38.53
N THR A 194 21.94 0.27 -37.23
CA THR A 194 23.05 0.88 -36.48
C THR A 194 24.29 0.00 -36.51
N ASP A 195 24.14 -1.32 -36.39
CA ASP A 195 25.25 -2.25 -36.45
C ASP A 195 25.91 -2.30 -37.83
N LEU A 196 25.13 -2.34 -38.91
CA LEU A 196 25.65 -2.32 -40.27
C LEU A 196 26.46 -1.05 -40.54
N CYS A 197 25.91 0.13 -40.23
CA CYS A 197 26.61 1.39 -40.38
C CYS A 197 27.86 1.48 -39.48
N TRP A 198 27.80 0.95 -38.26
CA TRP A 198 28.95 0.89 -37.37
C TRP A 198 30.06 0.00 -37.95
N ARG A 199 29.72 -1.18 -38.48
CA ARG A 199 30.69 -2.06 -39.15
C ARG A 199 31.26 -1.43 -40.42
N SER A 200 30.44 -0.69 -41.19
CA SER A 200 30.89 0.09 -42.36
C SER A 200 31.92 1.16 -41.98
N ARG A 201 31.66 1.92 -40.91
CA ARG A 201 32.62 2.90 -40.35
C ARG A 201 33.92 2.24 -39.87
N LEU A 202 33.82 1.05 -39.25
CA LEU A 202 34.98 0.27 -38.80
C LEU A 202 35.77 -0.37 -39.97
N ALA A 203 35.14 -0.54 -41.13
CA ALA A 203 35.78 -0.92 -42.39
C ALA A 203 36.42 0.28 -43.12
N GLY A 204 36.28 1.50 -42.58
CA GLY A 204 36.91 2.72 -43.09
C GLY A 204 36.03 3.55 -44.02
N HIS A 205 34.74 3.24 -44.13
CA HIS A 205 33.82 3.97 -45.01
C HIS A 205 33.02 5.07 -44.30
N ARG A 206 32.46 6.01 -45.07
CA ARG A 206 31.59 7.09 -44.55
C ARG A 206 30.11 6.78 -44.73
N VAL A 207 29.31 7.26 -43.78
CA VAL A 207 27.85 7.09 -43.71
C VAL A 207 27.20 8.46 -43.61
N VAL A 208 26.35 8.82 -44.56
CA VAL A 208 25.75 10.16 -44.62
C VAL A 208 24.22 10.11 -44.62
N VAL A 209 23.61 11.18 -44.09
CA VAL A 209 22.18 11.46 -44.28
C VAL A 209 22.03 12.48 -45.40
N VAL A 210 21.02 12.32 -46.26
CA VAL A 210 20.72 13.24 -47.36
C VAL A 210 19.40 13.95 -47.02
N PRO A 211 19.43 15.19 -46.50
CA PRO A 211 18.24 15.84 -45.97
C PRO A 211 17.09 15.97 -46.96
N GLY A 212 17.40 16.27 -48.23
CA GLY A 212 16.39 16.42 -49.28
C GLY A 212 15.76 15.09 -49.76
N ALA A 213 16.38 13.95 -49.47
CA ALA A 213 15.82 12.65 -49.80
C ALA A 213 14.90 12.20 -48.65
N ARG A 214 13.59 12.25 -48.86
CA ARG A 214 12.59 11.98 -47.82
C ARG A 214 11.85 10.67 -48.00
N ILE A 215 11.52 10.06 -46.87
CA ILE A 215 10.66 8.89 -46.77
C ILE A 215 9.60 9.14 -45.71
N HIS A 216 8.37 8.83 -46.08
CA HIS A 216 7.20 8.89 -45.22
C HIS A 216 7.02 7.52 -44.59
N GLN A 217 7.15 7.46 -43.27
CA GLN A 217 6.92 6.25 -42.50
C GLN A 217 5.55 6.32 -41.84
N GLN A 218 4.75 5.28 -42.05
CA GLN A 218 3.49 5.15 -41.35
C GLN A 218 3.73 4.84 -39.87
N PRO A 219 2.91 5.40 -38.96
CA PRO A 219 2.95 5.02 -37.57
C PRO A 219 2.71 3.51 -37.44
N ALA A 220 3.42 2.87 -36.51
CA ALA A 220 3.18 1.46 -36.20
C ALA A 220 1.72 1.30 -35.75
N ASP A 221 1.03 0.27 -36.24
CA ASP A 221 -0.38 0.06 -35.90
C ASP A 221 -0.58 0.04 -34.38
N THR A 222 -1.56 0.81 -33.94
CA THR A 222 -1.87 0.96 -32.53
C THR A 222 -2.59 -0.31 -32.09
N ASP A 223 -1.84 -1.26 -31.53
CA ASP A 223 -2.44 -2.34 -30.72
C ASP A 223 -3.38 -1.68 -29.69
N PRO A 224 -4.65 -2.12 -29.57
CA PRO A 224 -5.57 -1.59 -28.57
C PRO A 224 -5.00 -1.62 -27.14
N ASP A 225 -3.98 -2.44 -26.86
CA ASP A 225 -3.21 -2.42 -25.61
C ASP A 225 -1.89 -1.62 -25.74
N GLU A 226 -2.00 -0.28 -25.77
CA GLU A 226 -0.88 0.69 -25.83
C GLU A 226 0.25 0.37 -24.81
N SER A 227 -0.13 -0.19 -23.65
CA SER A 227 0.82 -0.57 -22.58
C SER A 227 1.73 -1.73 -22.96
N ARG A 228 1.25 -2.70 -23.74
CA ARG A 228 2.05 -3.85 -24.20
C ARG A 228 3.04 -3.42 -25.25
N THR A 229 2.59 -2.64 -26.23
CA THR A 229 3.43 -2.09 -27.31
C THR A 229 4.58 -1.29 -26.74
N ARG A 230 4.29 -0.43 -25.75
CA ARG A 230 5.30 0.36 -25.04
C ARG A 230 6.31 -0.49 -24.26
N ARG A 231 5.85 -1.49 -23.51
CA ARG A 231 6.74 -2.43 -22.78
C ARG A 231 7.66 -3.18 -23.74
N ARG A 232 7.11 -3.69 -24.83
CA ARG A 232 7.85 -4.42 -25.85
C ARG A 232 8.92 -3.53 -26.48
N ALA A 233 8.55 -2.30 -26.84
CA ALA A 233 9.47 -1.34 -27.42
C ALA A 233 10.61 -0.93 -26.47
N GLU A 234 10.33 -0.70 -25.19
CA GLU A 234 11.38 -0.41 -24.19
C GLU A 234 12.33 -1.60 -24.01
N ALA A 235 11.80 -2.83 -23.99
CA ALA A 235 12.60 -4.04 -23.90
C ALA A 235 13.50 -4.22 -25.14
N GLU A 236 12.96 -4.03 -26.35
CA GLU A 236 13.70 -4.12 -27.61
C GLU A 236 14.78 -3.04 -27.73
N LEU A 237 14.51 -1.80 -27.31
CA LEU A 237 15.49 -0.71 -27.28
C LEU A 237 16.63 -1.02 -26.31
N ARG A 238 16.30 -1.58 -25.14
CA ARG A 238 17.29 -1.97 -24.14
C ARG A 238 18.14 -3.15 -24.63
N GLU A 239 17.52 -4.14 -25.26
CA GLU A 239 18.19 -5.27 -25.89
C GLU A 239 19.19 -4.78 -26.96
N ALA A 240 18.76 -3.90 -27.87
CA ALA A 240 19.61 -3.28 -28.89
C ALA A 240 20.83 -2.56 -28.27
N ALA A 241 20.62 -1.77 -27.22
CA ALA A 241 21.68 -1.03 -26.55
C ALA A 241 22.74 -1.94 -25.91
N VAL A 242 22.31 -2.98 -25.17
CA VAL A 242 23.21 -3.92 -24.50
C VAL A 242 23.95 -4.75 -25.56
N TRP A 243 23.26 -5.19 -26.61
CA TRP A 243 23.86 -5.94 -27.71
C TRP A 243 24.97 -5.16 -28.41
N LEU A 244 24.69 -3.94 -28.88
CA LEU A 244 25.67 -3.09 -29.55
C LEU A 244 26.88 -2.78 -28.64
N ARG A 245 26.61 -2.53 -27.35
CA ARG A 245 27.67 -2.26 -26.35
C ARG A 245 28.61 -3.45 -26.22
N LEU A 246 28.08 -4.67 -26.07
CA LEU A 246 28.89 -5.87 -25.91
C LEU A 246 29.54 -6.31 -27.22
N LYS A 247 28.89 -6.11 -28.37
CA LYS A 247 29.42 -6.46 -29.68
C LYS A 247 30.64 -5.62 -30.06
N HIS A 248 30.59 -4.30 -29.86
CA HIS A 248 31.66 -3.38 -30.27
C HIS A 248 32.70 -3.10 -29.17
N ALA A 249 32.56 -3.69 -27.98
CA ALA A 249 33.52 -3.55 -26.89
C ALA A 249 34.87 -4.28 -27.11
N PRO A 250 35.98 -3.81 -26.50
CA PRO A 250 37.21 -4.58 -26.41
C PRO A 250 36.98 -5.90 -25.65
N ALA A 251 37.65 -6.98 -26.07
CA ALA A 251 37.38 -8.33 -25.59
C ALA A 251 37.53 -8.46 -24.06
N LEU A 252 38.56 -7.83 -23.49
CA LEU A 252 38.81 -7.81 -22.05
C LEU A 252 37.73 -7.07 -21.25
N ALA A 253 37.03 -6.11 -21.86
CA ALA A 253 35.94 -5.40 -21.19
C ALA A 253 34.60 -6.16 -21.23
N VAL A 254 34.45 -7.19 -22.06
CA VAL A 254 33.15 -7.88 -22.23
C VAL A 254 32.64 -8.48 -20.92
N PRO A 255 33.42 -9.24 -20.12
CA PRO A 255 32.94 -9.81 -18.86
C PRO A 255 32.49 -8.73 -17.87
N VAL A 256 33.28 -7.65 -17.76
CA VAL A 256 32.98 -6.50 -16.91
C VAL A 256 31.70 -5.79 -17.37
N LEU A 257 31.55 -5.55 -18.67
CA LEU A 257 30.36 -4.90 -19.24
C LEU A 257 29.11 -5.79 -19.19
N TRP A 258 29.28 -7.11 -19.28
CA TRP A 258 28.23 -8.10 -19.11
C TRP A 258 27.68 -8.02 -17.68
N LEU A 259 28.56 -8.12 -16.67
CA LEU A 259 28.17 -8.03 -15.27
C LEU A 259 27.59 -6.64 -14.93
N TRP A 260 28.23 -5.57 -15.41
CA TRP A 260 27.76 -4.21 -15.21
C TRP A 260 26.39 -3.96 -15.85
N SER A 261 26.10 -4.57 -17.00
CA SER A 261 24.78 -4.47 -17.63
C SER A 261 23.68 -5.12 -16.80
N LEU A 262 23.98 -6.24 -16.12
CA LEU A 262 23.07 -6.89 -15.18
C LEU A 262 22.84 -6.03 -13.93
N ILE A 263 23.91 -5.54 -13.29
CA ILE A 263 23.81 -4.65 -12.13
C ILE A 263 23.00 -3.40 -12.46
N THR A 264 23.26 -2.76 -13.61
CA THR A 264 22.49 -1.58 -14.04
C THR A 264 21.06 -1.90 -14.43
N ALA A 265 20.76 -3.11 -14.90
CA ALA A 265 19.38 -3.55 -15.17
C ALA A 265 18.60 -3.79 -13.88
N VAL A 266 19.20 -4.42 -12.88
CA VAL A 266 18.61 -4.58 -11.53
C VAL A 266 18.41 -3.21 -10.89
N GLY A 267 19.43 -2.34 -10.91
CA GLY A 267 19.32 -0.97 -10.41
C GLY A 267 18.27 -0.14 -11.14
N ALA A 268 18.14 -0.29 -12.47
CA ALA A 268 17.10 0.38 -13.25
C ALA A 268 15.70 -0.19 -12.96
N PHE A 269 15.58 -1.49 -12.70
CA PHE A 269 14.34 -2.13 -12.26
C PHE A 269 13.92 -1.61 -10.88
N LEU A 270 14.82 -1.61 -9.91
CA LEU A 270 14.57 -1.05 -8.58
C LEU A 270 14.23 0.45 -8.67
N GLY A 271 15.01 1.23 -9.43
CA GLY A 271 14.75 2.65 -9.66
C GLY A 271 13.41 2.91 -10.35
N SER A 272 12.99 2.04 -11.28
CA SER A 272 11.66 2.14 -11.90
C SER A 272 10.54 1.75 -10.93
N LEU A 273 10.79 0.84 -9.99
CA LEU A 273 9.84 0.46 -8.96
C LEU A 273 9.62 1.64 -7.98
N LEU A 274 10.71 2.31 -7.60
CA LEU A 274 10.70 3.58 -6.87
C LEU A 274 9.98 4.69 -7.66
N ALA A 275 10.19 4.75 -8.97
CA ALA A 275 9.50 5.66 -9.87
C ALA A 275 8.05 5.24 -10.20
N LYS A 276 7.59 4.08 -9.67
CA LYS A 276 6.24 3.52 -9.85
C LYS A 276 5.89 3.14 -11.29
N GLU A 277 6.91 2.73 -12.03
CA GLU A 277 6.83 2.22 -13.40
C GLU A 277 7.37 0.76 -13.47
N PRO A 278 6.78 -0.20 -12.73
CA PRO A 278 7.31 -1.58 -12.70
C PRO A 278 7.32 -2.23 -14.09
N GLU A 279 6.40 -1.82 -14.95
CA GLU A 279 6.32 -2.26 -16.34
C GLU A 279 7.53 -1.84 -17.18
N VAL A 280 8.04 -0.63 -16.97
CA VAL A 280 9.25 -0.14 -17.65
C VAL A 280 10.49 -0.82 -17.09
N GLY A 281 10.53 -1.05 -15.78
CA GLY A 281 11.58 -1.83 -15.13
C GLY A 281 11.69 -3.24 -15.67
N THR A 282 10.57 -3.96 -15.69
CA THR A 282 10.52 -5.34 -16.19
C THR A 282 10.90 -5.39 -17.68
N ALA A 283 10.46 -4.44 -18.50
CA ALA A 283 10.89 -4.31 -19.88
C ALA A 283 12.43 -4.14 -20.02
N ARG A 284 13.04 -3.24 -19.23
CA ARG A 284 14.50 -3.05 -19.24
C ARG A 284 15.28 -4.28 -18.78
N LEU A 285 14.77 -4.96 -17.75
CA LEU A 285 15.39 -6.18 -17.22
C LEU A 285 15.31 -7.30 -18.26
N THR A 286 14.14 -7.53 -18.83
CA THR A 286 13.92 -8.57 -19.86
C THR A 286 14.76 -8.30 -21.11
N GLY A 287 14.81 -7.07 -21.62
CA GLY A 287 15.68 -6.69 -22.75
C GLY A 287 17.18 -6.94 -22.46
N THR A 288 17.62 -6.70 -21.23
CA THR A 288 18.99 -6.99 -20.82
C THR A 288 19.23 -8.51 -20.77
N LEU A 289 18.36 -9.27 -20.10
CA LEU A 289 18.47 -10.72 -19.97
C LEU A 289 18.47 -11.44 -21.33
N ARG A 290 17.63 -11.03 -22.29
CA ARG A 290 17.61 -11.58 -23.66
C ARG A 290 18.98 -11.50 -24.34
N THR A 291 19.73 -10.43 -24.10
CA THR A 291 21.10 -10.29 -24.62
C THR A 291 22.08 -11.17 -23.84
N LEU A 292 22.05 -11.13 -22.50
CA LEU A 292 23.02 -11.83 -21.66
C LEU A 292 22.91 -13.36 -21.73
N LEU A 293 21.71 -13.88 -22.00
CA LEU A 293 21.43 -15.30 -22.16
C LEU A 293 21.80 -15.85 -23.56
N ARG A 294 22.31 -15.03 -24.48
CA ARG A 294 22.74 -15.44 -25.84
C ARG A 294 24.26 -15.30 -26.07
N PRO A 295 25.13 -15.88 -25.21
CA PRO A 295 26.58 -15.65 -25.28
C PRO A 295 27.23 -16.17 -26.57
N LEU A 296 26.78 -17.32 -27.09
CA LEU A 296 27.32 -17.91 -28.33
C LEU A 296 26.99 -17.06 -29.57
N ALA A 297 25.76 -16.56 -29.66
CA ALA A 297 25.32 -15.69 -30.75
C ALA A 297 26.10 -14.36 -30.72
N LEU A 298 26.31 -13.79 -29.52
CA LEU A 298 27.14 -12.61 -29.32
C LEU A 298 28.60 -12.87 -29.73
N ALA A 299 29.18 -14.02 -29.39
CA ALA A 299 30.55 -14.37 -29.77
C ALA A 299 30.70 -14.49 -31.30
N ARG A 300 29.74 -15.11 -32.00
CA ARG A 300 29.71 -15.20 -33.47
C ARG A 300 29.57 -13.80 -34.11
N SER A 301 28.64 -13.00 -33.60
CA SER A 301 28.42 -11.61 -34.00
C SER A 301 29.70 -10.75 -33.87
N ARG A 302 30.44 -10.93 -32.77
CA ARG A 302 31.73 -10.25 -32.53
C ARG A 302 32.83 -10.71 -33.49
N ARG A 303 32.87 -12.00 -33.85
CA ARG A 303 33.84 -12.52 -34.83
C ARG A 303 33.58 -11.90 -36.21
N ARG A 304 32.32 -11.84 -36.65
CA ARG A 304 31.91 -11.19 -37.91
C ARG A 304 32.33 -9.71 -37.94
N ALA A 305 32.04 -8.95 -36.88
CA ALA A 305 32.43 -7.54 -36.78
C ALA A 305 33.96 -7.33 -36.72
N ARG A 306 34.73 -8.30 -36.19
CA ARG A 306 36.19 -8.25 -36.18
C ARG A 306 36.78 -8.52 -37.56
N ALA A 307 36.16 -9.40 -38.34
CA ALA A 307 36.64 -9.78 -39.67
C ALA A 307 36.61 -8.60 -40.66
N SER A 308 35.57 -7.76 -40.60
CA SER A 308 35.43 -6.59 -41.50
C SER A 308 36.12 -5.32 -40.99
N ARG A 309 36.81 -5.34 -39.85
CA ARG A 309 37.37 -4.14 -39.22
C ARG A 309 38.78 -3.86 -39.72
N THR A 310 38.94 -2.75 -40.43
CA THR A 310 40.24 -2.23 -40.92
C THR A 310 40.76 -1.08 -40.06
N VAL A 311 39.88 -0.29 -39.44
CA VAL A 311 40.25 0.90 -38.65
C VAL A 311 40.05 0.70 -37.14
N SER A 312 40.67 1.58 -36.34
CA SER A 312 40.46 1.63 -34.89
C SER A 312 39.03 2.01 -34.52
N ARG A 313 38.57 1.53 -33.36
CA ARG A 313 37.26 1.87 -32.79
C ARG A 313 37.10 3.36 -32.44
N SER A 314 38.20 4.11 -32.38
CA SER A 314 38.20 5.54 -32.08
C SER A 314 37.52 6.38 -33.16
N VAL A 315 37.44 5.90 -34.42
CA VAL A 315 36.78 6.60 -35.54
C VAL A 315 35.31 6.90 -35.25
N VAL A 316 34.65 6.04 -34.48
CA VAL A 316 33.24 6.21 -34.12
C VAL A 316 33.05 7.19 -32.95
N GLY A 317 34.11 7.49 -32.19
CA GLY A 317 34.06 8.34 -31.00
C GLY A 317 33.37 9.70 -31.21
N PRO A 318 33.80 10.51 -32.20
CA PRO A 318 33.20 11.82 -32.48
C PRO A 318 31.74 11.78 -32.94
N LEU A 319 31.29 10.64 -33.46
CA LEU A 319 29.92 10.47 -33.97
C LEU A 319 28.92 10.04 -32.89
N LYS A 320 29.40 9.74 -31.67
CA LYS A 320 28.54 9.39 -30.53
C LYS A 320 28.01 10.64 -29.87
N ALA A 321 26.76 10.58 -29.44
CA ALA A 321 26.15 11.66 -28.66
C ALA A 321 26.93 11.91 -27.36
N THR A 322 27.27 13.17 -27.12
CA THR A 322 27.96 13.57 -25.88
C THR A 322 27.02 13.42 -24.69
N ARG A 323 27.58 13.28 -23.47
CA ARG A 323 26.75 13.24 -22.25
C ARG A 323 25.92 14.51 -22.07
N ARG A 324 26.38 15.66 -22.58
CA ARG A 324 25.68 16.95 -22.52
C ARG A 324 24.47 16.94 -23.44
N GLU A 325 24.63 16.54 -24.69
CA GLU A 325 23.51 16.37 -25.65
C GLU A 325 22.45 15.41 -25.12
N VAL A 326 22.86 14.23 -24.65
CA VAL A 326 21.92 13.24 -24.11
C VAL A 326 21.17 13.79 -22.88
N ARG A 327 21.82 14.59 -22.03
CA ARG A 327 21.15 15.23 -20.89
C ARG A 327 20.24 16.38 -21.30
N ALA A 328 20.61 17.16 -22.31
CA ALA A 328 19.78 18.24 -22.84
C ALA A 328 18.52 17.66 -23.49
N HIS A 329 18.68 16.71 -24.42
CA HIS A 329 17.58 15.99 -25.05
C HIS A 329 16.68 15.29 -24.02
N ARG A 330 17.25 14.63 -22.99
CA ARG A 330 16.43 14.03 -21.92
C ARG A 330 15.72 15.05 -21.03
N ARG A 331 16.21 16.30 -20.93
CA ARG A 331 15.55 17.38 -20.21
C ARG A 331 14.43 17.99 -21.05
N GLY A 332 14.67 18.28 -22.33
CA GLY A 332 13.60 18.71 -23.25
C GLY A 332 12.44 17.73 -23.28
N LEU A 333 12.72 16.42 -23.33
CA LEU A 333 11.68 15.38 -23.18
C LEU A 333 10.92 15.43 -21.84
N LEU A 334 11.58 15.82 -20.74
CA LEU A 334 10.92 15.98 -19.44
C LEU A 334 10.11 17.27 -19.38
N ASP A 335 10.56 18.34 -20.03
CA ASP A 335 9.87 19.63 -20.09
C ASP A 335 8.57 19.50 -20.92
N LEU A 336 8.62 18.75 -22.04
CA LEU A 336 7.44 18.37 -22.83
C LEU A 336 6.44 17.49 -22.05
N ASP A 337 6.93 16.65 -21.14
CA ASP A 337 6.10 15.79 -20.28
C ASP A 337 5.69 16.46 -18.95
N SER A 338 6.24 17.64 -18.63
CA SER A 338 5.98 18.34 -17.36
C SER A 338 4.59 18.98 -17.42
N PRO A 339 3.70 18.68 -16.47
CA PRO A 339 2.43 19.39 -16.40
C PRO A 339 2.71 20.85 -16.08
N GLU A 340 2.22 21.76 -16.90
CA GLU A 340 1.94 23.11 -16.43
C GLU A 340 0.92 22.96 -15.29
N GLU A 341 1.43 23.07 -14.07
CA GLU A 341 0.66 22.87 -12.85
C GLU A 341 -0.23 24.09 -12.68
N VAL A 342 -1.46 24.02 -13.19
CA VAL A 342 -2.49 25.00 -12.85
C VAL A 342 -2.80 24.84 -11.36
N ILE A 343 -2.13 25.64 -10.54
CA ILE A 343 -2.40 25.79 -9.11
C ILE A 343 -3.66 26.67 -9.01
N GLY A 344 -4.83 26.02 -8.94
CA GLY A 344 -6.12 26.69 -8.82
C GLY A 344 -7.30 25.73 -9.01
N ASP A 345 -8.47 26.08 -8.47
CA ASP A 345 -9.71 25.30 -8.61
C ASP A 345 -10.29 25.30 -10.05
N GLY A 346 -9.63 25.99 -10.98
CA GLY A 346 -9.93 25.98 -12.41
C GLY A 346 -10.96 27.03 -12.81
N THR A 347 -11.05 28.14 -12.08
CA THR A 347 -11.80 29.34 -12.52
C THR A 347 -10.89 30.38 -13.19
N GLY A 348 -9.60 30.08 -13.37
CA GLY A 348 -8.72 30.83 -14.28
C GLY A 348 -8.76 30.19 -15.65
N SER A 349 -8.90 31.02 -16.69
CA SER A 349 -8.89 30.60 -18.09
C SER A 349 -7.67 29.73 -18.40
N THR A 350 -7.90 28.72 -19.21
CA THR A 350 -6.85 27.93 -19.81
C THR A 350 -6.14 28.79 -20.84
N THR A 351 -4.85 29.07 -20.64
CA THR A 351 -3.96 29.40 -21.75
C THR A 351 -3.96 28.20 -22.70
N ASP A 352 -4.66 28.35 -23.82
CA ASP A 352 -4.52 27.44 -24.94
C ASP A 352 -3.06 27.45 -25.43
N GLU A 353 -2.68 26.32 -26.03
CA GLU A 353 -1.34 26.05 -26.54
C GLU A 353 -0.80 27.22 -27.37
N HIS A 354 0.49 27.54 -27.17
CA HIS A 354 1.32 28.46 -27.94
C HIS A 354 0.92 28.60 -29.43
N GLN A 355 -0.06 29.45 -29.71
CA GLN A 355 -0.31 30.06 -31.00
C GLN A 355 0.05 31.53 -30.86
N PRO A 356 1.25 31.97 -31.31
CA PRO A 356 1.49 33.37 -31.54
C PRO A 356 0.79 33.74 -32.87
N THR A 357 -0.54 33.68 -32.88
CA THR A 357 -1.35 34.32 -33.91
C THR A 357 -1.77 35.64 -33.30
N GLY A 358 -1.20 36.73 -33.81
CA GLY A 358 -1.50 38.07 -33.33
C GLY A 358 -2.88 38.50 -33.77
N ASP A 359 -3.92 37.97 -33.14
CA ASP A 359 -5.25 38.59 -33.08
C ASP A 359 -6.11 37.87 -32.01
N HIS A 360 -6.90 38.66 -31.28
CA HIS A 360 -8.02 38.32 -30.40
C HIS A 360 -7.88 38.56 -28.89
N ASP A 361 -8.90 39.28 -28.41
CA ASP A 361 -9.08 39.91 -27.10
C ASP A 361 -9.21 38.92 -25.94
N ASP A 362 -8.15 38.82 -25.13
CA ASP A 362 -8.02 37.88 -24.02
C ASP A 362 -8.44 38.45 -22.64
N PHE A 363 -9.36 39.43 -22.62
CA PHE A 363 -9.73 40.17 -21.40
C PHE A 363 -11.15 39.92 -20.85
N THR A 364 -11.92 39.00 -21.43
CA THR A 364 -13.34 38.79 -21.07
C THR A 364 -13.64 37.45 -20.39
N ALA A 365 -12.97 37.13 -19.28
CA ALA A 365 -13.42 36.05 -18.39
C ALA A 365 -13.00 36.20 -16.91
N LEU A 366 -13.16 37.40 -16.33
CA LEU A 366 -13.21 37.57 -14.86
C LEU A 366 -14.62 37.26 -14.34
N ALA A 367 -15.16 36.08 -14.68
CA ALA A 367 -16.39 35.59 -14.07
C ALA A 367 -16.10 35.26 -12.60
N THR A 368 -16.67 36.08 -11.71
CA THR A 368 -16.64 35.85 -10.26
C THR A 368 -17.21 34.46 -9.96
N PRO A 369 -16.59 33.69 -9.04
CA PRO A 369 -17.03 32.31 -8.80
C PRO A 369 -18.40 32.30 -8.13
N GLU A 370 -19.44 31.89 -8.86
CA GLU A 370 -20.73 31.55 -8.26
C GLU A 370 -20.62 30.28 -7.41
N ARG A 371 -20.35 30.52 -6.12
CA ARG A 371 -20.96 29.89 -4.93
C ARG A 371 -20.80 28.36 -4.74
N ASN A 372 -19.94 28.06 -3.74
CA ASN A 372 -19.77 26.85 -2.93
C ASN A 372 -18.72 25.83 -3.43
N TRP A 373 -17.50 26.01 -2.92
CA TRP A 373 -16.38 25.05 -2.94
C TRP A 373 -16.85 23.63 -2.58
N VAL A 374 -16.42 22.63 -3.36
CA VAL A 374 -16.80 21.23 -3.17
C VAL A 374 -16.45 20.71 -1.76
N GLY A 375 -15.42 21.28 -1.13
CA GLY A 375 -15.02 20.92 0.23
C GLY A 375 -15.89 21.49 1.36
N LEU A 376 -16.83 22.41 1.09
CA LEU A 376 -17.69 22.99 2.13
C LEU A 376 -18.48 21.92 2.89
N GLY A 377 -18.98 20.89 2.19
CA GLY A 377 -19.69 19.79 2.84
C GLY A 377 -18.80 18.97 3.79
N LEU A 378 -17.52 18.78 3.46
CA LEU A 378 -16.57 18.14 4.38
C LEU A 378 -16.37 19.01 5.63
N VAL A 379 -16.17 20.33 5.45
CA VAL A 379 -16.02 21.26 6.57
C VAL A 379 -17.25 21.23 7.49
N VAL A 380 -18.45 21.25 6.92
CA VAL A 380 -19.70 21.13 7.70
C VAL A 380 -19.76 19.82 8.47
N ALA A 381 -19.44 18.68 7.84
CA ALA A 381 -19.43 17.38 8.51
C ALA A 381 -18.41 17.34 9.67
N LEU A 382 -17.21 17.86 9.44
CA LEU A 382 -16.15 17.93 10.45
C LEU A 382 -16.50 18.84 11.62
N VAL A 383 -17.11 20.00 11.37
CA VAL A 383 -17.54 20.92 12.42
C VAL A 383 -18.68 20.33 13.24
N LEU A 384 -19.70 19.74 12.60
CA LEU A 384 -20.85 19.16 13.31
C LEU A 384 -20.43 17.96 14.16
N LEU A 385 -19.68 17.01 13.59
CA LEU A 385 -19.29 15.79 14.31
C LEU A 385 -18.13 16.02 15.27
N GLY A 386 -17.21 16.94 14.95
CA GLY A 386 -16.17 17.40 15.88
C GLY A 386 -16.78 18.11 17.08
N GLY A 387 -17.75 19.00 16.86
CA GLY A 387 -18.52 19.65 17.92
C GLY A 387 -19.29 18.65 18.78
N LEU A 388 -20.02 17.71 18.15
CA LEU A 388 -20.73 16.66 18.87
C LEU A 388 -19.80 15.81 19.74
N SER A 389 -18.67 15.37 19.18
CA SER A 389 -17.66 14.60 19.91
C SER A 389 -17.06 15.40 21.07
N LEU A 390 -16.72 16.67 20.86
CA LEU A 390 -16.17 17.56 21.88
C LEU A 390 -17.14 17.78 23.05
N VAL A 391 -18.43 17.97 22.75
CA VAL A 391 -19.46 18.13 23.78
C VAL A 391 -19.68 16.83 24.55
N GLY A 392 -19.80 15.69 23.85
CA GLY A 392 -20.03 14.40 24.51
C GLY A 392 -18.84 13.90 25.33
N TRP A 393 -17.61 14.23 24.91
CA TRP A 393 -16.39 13.85 25.61
C TRP A 393 -15.72 15.01 26.35
N TRP A 394 -16.48 16.04 26.72
CA TRP A 394 -15.92 17.22 27.38
C TRP A 394 -15.13 16.86 28.65
N GLY A 395 -15.59 15.86 29.42
CA GLY A 395 -14.89 15.38 30.63
C GLY A 395 -13.56 14.67 30.37
N LEU A 396 -13.24 14.33 29.13
CA LEU A 396 -11.93 13.79 28.73
C LEU A 396 -10.92 14.89 28.40
N LEU A 397 -11.36 16.14 28.20
CA LEU A 397 -10.47 17.26 27.91
C LEU A 397 -9.65 17.60 29.15
N GLY A 398 -8.32 17.52 29.03
CA GLY A 398 -7.38 17.74 30.13
C GLY A 398 -7.03 16.48 30.92
N ALA A 399 -7.62 15.32 30.60
CA ALA A 399 -7.15 14.03 31.12
C ALA A 399 -5.82 13.64 30.46
N GLU A 400 -4.93 12.99 31.21
CA GLU A 400 -3.68 12.44 30.67
C GLU A 400 -3.95 11.21 29.80
N THR A 401 -4.91 10.37 30.22
CA THR A 401 -5.27 9.11 29.55
C THR A 401 -6.77 8.84 29.62
N ALA A 402 -7.27 7.99 28.72
CA ALA A 402 -8.60 7.41 28.81
C ALA A 402 -8.48 5.94 29.24
N THR A 403 -9.33 5.53 30.17
CA THR A 403 -9.41 4.16 30.71
C THR A 403 -10.87 3.71 30.76
N GLY A 404 -11.10 2.39 30.83
CA GLY A 404 -12.43 1.81 31.02
C GLY A 404 -12.89 0.93 29.86
N GLY A 405 -13.74 -0.05 30.16
CA GLY A 405 -14.12 -1.09 29.21
C GLY A 405 -12.90 -1.86 28.71
N ALA A 406 -12.69 -1.88 27.39
CA ALA A 406 -11.59 -2.58 26.74
C ALA A 406 -10.28 -1.76 26.73
N LEU A 407 -10.31 -0.50 27.19
CA LEU A 407 -9.22 0.45 27.09
C LEU A 407 -8.38 0.51 28.36
N LEU A 408 -7.05 0.41 28.17
CA LEU A 408 -6.03 0.63 29.18
C LEU A 408 -5.02 1.68 28.67
N PRO A 409 -4.27 2.35 29.58
CA PRO A 409 -3.19 3.24 29.17
C PRO A 409 -2.05 2.45 28.52
N LEU A 410 -1.19 3.13 27.77
CA LEU A 410 0.06 2.58 27.22
C LEU A 410 1.23 2.88 28.15
N SER A 411 2.26 2.02 28.10
CA SER A 411 3.56 2.28 28.74
C SER A 411 4.15 3.62 28.27
N GLU A 412 4.74 4.38 29.19
CA GLU A 412 5.27 5.74 28.91
C GLU A 412 6.50 5.74 28.00
N GLN A 413 7.36 4.72 28.15
CA GLN A 413 8.63 4.65 27.44
C GLN A 413 8.48 3.97 26.08
N ALA A 414 8.88 4.67 25.01
CA ALA A 414 8.81 4.12 23.65
C ALA A 414 9.63 2.84 23.48
N SER A 415 10.81 2.73 24.12
CA SER A 415 11.65 1.53 24.08
C SER A 415 10.95 0.31 24.66
N VAL A 416 10.21 0.49 25.75
CA VAL A 416 9.41 -0.55 26.41
C VAL A 416 8.28 -1.02 25.49
N LEU A 417 7.57 -0.11 24.82
CA LEU A 417 6.53 -0.46 23.85
C LEU A 417 7.08 -1.30 22.68
N TRP A 418 8.22 -0.89 22.10
CA TRP A 418 8.87 -1.66 21.04
C TRP A 418 9.34 -3.04 21.52
N HIS A 419 9.84 -3.10 22.76
CA HIS A 419 10.23 -4.36 23.38
C HIS A 419 9.02 -5.29 23.54
N HIS A 420 7.89 -4.83 24.09
CA HIS A 420 6.68 -5.67 24.23
C HIS A 420 6.07 -6.10 22.89
N ALA A 421 6.16 -5.26 21.86
CA ALA A 421 5.61 -5.58 20.54
C ALA A 421 6.35 -6.73 19.83
N VAL A 422 7.66 -6.85 20.05
CA VAL A 422 8.53 -7.82 19.36
C VAL A 422 8.91 -9.01 20.25
N ASN A 423 8.92 -8.84 21.57
CA ASN A 423 9.26 -9.91 22.51
C ASN A 423 8.17 -11.01 22.55
N GLY A 424 8.59 -12.24 22.84
CA GLY A 424 7.70 -13.39 22.95
C GLY A 424 7.27 -13.73 24.37
N TRP A 425 7.68 -12.93 25.37
CA TRP A 425 7.22 -13.05 26.75
C TRP A 425 6.34 -11.85 27.11
N SER A 426 5.12 -12.13 27.54
CA SER A 426 4.23 -11.13 28.11
C SER A 426 4.49 -11.02 29.61
N THR A 427 4.70 -9.81 30.13
CA THR A 427 4.91 -9.57 31.56
C THR A 427 3.63 -9.20 32.31
N ALA A 428 2.47 -9.23 31.65
CA ALA A 428 1.17 -9.06 32.30
C ALA A 428 0.90 -10.18 33.33
N GLY A 429 0.42 -9.82 34.52
CA GLY A 429 0.12 -10.77 35.58
C GLY A 429 1.36 -11.53 36.07
N LEU A 430 1.23 -12.86 36.12
CA LEU A 430 2.29 -13.82 36.44
C LEU A 430 3.24 -14.12 35.26
N GLY A 431 3.00 -13.46 34.13
CA GLY A 431 3.72 -13.61 32.88
C GLY A 431 3.44 -14.91 32.12
N GLY A 432 3.88 -14.94 30.87
CA GLY A 432 3.77 -16.15 30.05
C GLY A 432 4.22 -16.01 28.60
N PRO A 433 4.41 -17.16 27.90
CA PRO A 433 4.71 -17.18 26.47
C PRO A 433 3.60 -16.55 25.63
N GLY A 434 3.90 -15.46 24.94
CA GLY A 434 2.93 -14.79 24.10
C GLY A 434 3.50 -13.60 23.36
N GLN A 435 3.44 -13.64 22.04
CA GLN A 435 3.72 -12.46 21.22
C GLN A 435 2.44 -11.62 21.09
N ALA A 436 2.56 -10.30 21.28
CA ALA A 436 1.47 -9.32 21.11
C ALA A 436 0.90 -9.23 19.68
N GLY A 437 1.61 -9.79 18.69
CA GLY A 437 1.21 -9.78 17.29
C GLY A 437 1.25 -8.39 16.66
N PRO A 438 0.63 -8.22 15.48
CA PRO A 438 0.66 -6.96 14.74
C PRO A 438 0.05 -5.76 15.48
N PHE A 439 -0.91 -5.99 16.39
CA PHE A 439 -1.51 -4.91 17.18
C PHE A 439 -0.50 -4.23 18.10
N GLY A 440 0.39 -5.00 18.74
CA GLY A 440 1.46 -4.45 19.58
C GLY A 440 2.37 -3.49 18.81
N LEU A 441 2.65 -3.77 17.53
CA LEU A 441 3.42 -2.88 16.66
C LEU A 441 2.68 -1.56 16.38
N LEU A 442 1.35 -1.59 16.22
CA LEU A 442 0.56 -0.37 16.09
C LEU A 442 0.65 0.48 17.35
N MET A 443 0.61 -0.15 18.53
CA MET A 443 0.77 0.56 19.81
C MET A 443 2.17 1.14 19.97
N ALA A 444 3.21 0.41 19.56
CA ALA A 444 4.59 0.89 19.56
C ALA A 444 4.80 2.08 18.60
N VAL A 445 4.16 2.06 17.43
CA VAL A 445 4.15 3.22 16.51
C VAL A 445 3.41 4.41 17.12
N ALA A 446 2.25 4.19 17.74
CA ALA A 446 1.48 5.25 18.40
C ALA A 446 2.26 5.90 19.56
N GLY A 447 2.98 5.11 20.35
CA GLY A 447 3.80 5.60 21.46
C GLY A 447 5.22 6.01 21.10
N SER A 448 5.61 5.98 19.82
CA SER A 448 6.94 6.43 19.37
C SER A 448 7.24 7.91 19.68
N THR A 449 6.19 8.71 19.91
CA THR A 449 6.26 10.12 20.32
C THR A 449 6.43 10.33 21.84
N GLY A 450 6.49 9.24 22.63
CA GLY A 450 6.51 9.27 24.09
C GLY A 450 5.15 9.54 24.75
N HIS A 451 4.08 9.77 23.97
CA HIS A 451 2.76 10.14 24.48
C HIS A 451 1.67 9.18 23.97
N GLY A 452 1.94 7.87 23.97
CA GLY A 452 1.07 6.86 23.37
C GLY A 452 -0.37 6.90 23.90
N SER A 453 -0.54 7.01 25.22
CA SER A 453 -1.87 7.09 25.85
C SER A 453 -2.68 8.30 25.40
N ALA A 454 -2.03 9.45 25.19
CA ALA A 454 -2.68 10.64 24.65
C ALA A 454 -3.10 10.45 23.19
N VAL A 455 -2.34 9.69 22.39
CA VAL A 455 -2.74 9.35 21.01
C VAL A 455 -4.03 8.54 21.00
N LEU A 456 -4.21 7.58 21.92
CA LEU A 456 -5.45 6.81 22.06
C LEU A 456 -6.63 7.69 22.51
N LEU A 457 -6.39 8.60 23.45
CA LEU A 457 -7.38 9.59 23.88
C LEU A 457 -7.85 10.46 22.71
N TRP A 458 -6.92 11.04 21.95
CA TRP A 458 -7.23 11.87 20.79
C TRP A 458 -7.87 11.07 19.65
N LEU A 459 -7.54 9.80 19.49
CA LEU A 459 -8.22 8.91 18.55
C LEU A 459 -9.71 8.77 18.91
N ILE A 460 -10.06 8.61 20.19
CA ILE A 460 -11.46 8.57 20.63
C ILE A 460 -12.15 9.92 20.38
N LEU A 461 -11.51 11.04 20.77
CA LEU A 461 -12.04 12.39 20.56
C LEU A 461 -12.26 12.71 19.07
N MET A 462 -11.36 12.25 18.19
CA MET A 462 -11.40 12.53 16.76
C MET A 462 -12.07 11.41 15.94
N ALA A 463 -12.60 10.37 16.58
CA ALA A 463 -13.15 9.20 15.89
C ALA A 463 -14.27 9.57 14.90
N MET A 464 -15.27 10.35 15.34
CA MET A 464 -16.39 10.79 14.48
C MET A 464 -15.94 11.66 13.28
N PRO A 465 -15.16 12.75 13.47
CA PRO A 465 -14.72 13.57 12.33
C PRO A 465 -13.76 12.82 11.38
N LEU A 466 -12.87 11.97 11.90
CA LEU A 466 -11.97 11.16 11.05
C LEU A 466 -12.74 10.13 10.22
N ALA A 467 -13.72 9.46 10.82
CA ALA A 467 -14.62 8.54 10.13
C ALA A 467 -15.39 9.28 9.02
N ALA A 468 -15.94 10.47 9.32
CA ALA A 468 -16.66 11.30 8.36
C ALA A 468 -15.77 11.74 7.19
N ALA A 469 -14.51 12.11 7.45
CA ALA A 469 -13.56 12.46 6.39
C ALA A 469 -13.30 11.28 5.44
N GLY A 470 -13.12 10.07 5.98
CA GLY A 470 -12.98 8.85 5.19
C GLY A 470 -14.22 8.55 4.35
N ALA A 471 -15.41 8.60 4.96
CA ALA A 471 -16.67 8.37 4.27
C ALA A 471 -16.94 9.42 3.19
N TRP A 472 -16.62 10.69 3.45
CA TRP A 472 -16.69 11.77 2.46
C TRP A 472 -15.77 11.50 1.26
N ALA A 473 -14.52 11.09 1.52
CA ALA A 473 -13.55 10.77 0.47
C ALA A 473 -14.01 9.57 -0.37
N LEU A 474 -14.57 8.54 0.27
CA LEU A 474 -15.13 7.36 -0.41
C LEU A 474 -16.37 7.72 -1.24
N ALA A 475 -17.32 8.45 -0.66
CA ALA A 475 -18.48 8.97 -1.37
C ALA A 475 -18.04 9.82 -2.57
N GLY A 476 -16.96 10.58 -2.43
CA GLY A 476 -16.33 11.36 -3.50
C GLY A 476 -15.78 10.55 -4.66
N SER A 477 -15.40 9.29 -4.42
CA SER A 477 -14.89 8.37 -5.44
C SER A 477 -15.99 7.61 -6.18
N VAL A 478 -17.22 7.62 -5.66
CA VAL A 478 -18.36 6.85 -6.17
C VAL A 478 -19.47 7.74 -6.73
N ALA A 479 -19.84 8.79 -5.98
CA ALA A 479 -20.98 9.65 -6.25
C ALA A 479 -20.57 11.09 -6.61
N ARG A 480 -21.39 11.76 -7.42
CA ARG A 480 -21.20 13.16 -7.84
C ARG A 480 -21.93 14.17 -6.94
N SER A 481 -23.00 13.76 -6.25
CA SER A 481 -23.87 14.65 -5.48
C SER A 481 -23.18 15.18 -4.22
N ARG A 482 -23.13 16.51 -4.06
CA ARG A 482 -22.55 17.16 -2.86
C ARG A 482 -23.32 16.76 -1.59
N GLY A 483 -24.65 16.80 -1.64
CA GLY A 483 -25.52 16.42 -0.52
C GLY A 483 -25.45 14.93 -0.18
N GLY A 484 -25.28 14.05 -1.17
CA GLY A 484 -25.12 12.60 -0.92
C GLY A 484 -23.82 12.30 -0.18
N ARG A 485 -22.72 12.98 -0.53
CA ARG A 485 -21.43 12.89 0.18
C ARG A 485 -21.53 13.37 1.62
N LEU A 486 -22.21 14.50 1.86
CA LEU A 486 -22.43 15.03 3.21
C LEU A 486 -23.23 14.03 4.05
N LEU A 487 -24.34 13.54 3.49
CA LEU A 487 -25.20 12.60 4.20
C LEU A 487 -24.47 11.29 4.53
N MET A 488 -23.68 10.74 3.61
CA MET A 488 -22.86 9.54 3.90
C MET A 488 -21.82 9.80 4.98
N ALA A 489 -21.18 10.99 4.97
CA ALA A 489 -20.21 11.36 5.99
C ALA A 489 -20.85 11.45 7.39
N LEU A 490 -22.04 12.05 7.48
CA LEU A 490 -22.81 12.16 8.72
C LEU A 490 -23.31 10.80 9.22
N LEU A 491 -23.93 9.99 8.35
CA LEU A 491 -24.43 8.66 8.70
C LEU A 491 -23.32 7.69 9.11
N TRP A 492 -22.14 7.77 8.50
CA TRP A 492 -20.99 6.95 8.88
C TRP A 492 -20.36 7.44 10.19
N GLY A 493 -20.08 8.75 10.30
CA GLY A 493 -19.45 9.34 11.47
C GLY A 493 -20.31 9.33 12.74
N CYS A 494 -21.63 9.19 12.61
CA CYS A 494 -22.58 9.03 13.72
C CYS A 494 -23.24 7.63 13.72
N SER A 495 -22.57 6.62 13.17
CA SER A 495 -23.15 5.26 13.11
C SER A 495 -23.15 4.58 14.50
N PRO A 496 -24.17 3.76 14.83
CA PRO A 496 -24.21 3.10 16.14
C PRO A 496 -22.99 2.22 16.41
N ALA A 497 -22.46 1.55 15.37
CA ALA A 497 -21.24 0.74 15.48
C ALA A 497 -20.02 1.51 16.01
N LEU A 498 -19.81 2.76 15.56
CA LEU A 498 -18.71 3.61 16.03
C LEU A 498 -18.95 4.10 17.46
N LEU A 499 -20.18 4.52 17.75
CA LEU A 499 -20.56 5.08 19.04
C LEU A 499 -20.47 4.05 20.17
N VAL A 500 -20.90 2.81 19.92
CA VAL A 500 -20.74 1.68 20.85
C VAL A 500 -19.26 1.36 21.04
N ALA A 501 -18.48 1.27 19.96
CA ALA A 501 -17.05 0.95 20.04
C ALA A 501 -16.25 1.98 20.85
N THR A 502 -16.56 3.27 20.68
CA THR A 502 -15.95 4.35 21.49
C THR A 502 -16.43 4.33 22.94
N GLY A 503 -17.71 4.06 23.20
CA GLY A 503 -18.26 3.94 24.56
C GLY A 503 -17.70 2.77 25.37
N GLN A 504 -17.35 1.67 24.70
CA GLN A 504 -16.73 0.47 25.30
C GLN A 504 -15.18 0.51 25.29
N GLY A 505 -14.56 1.54 24.73
CA GLY A 505 -13.09 1.63 24.66
C GLY A 505 -12.43 0.62 23.71
N ARG A 506 -13.16 0.05 22.74
CA ARG A 506 -12.64 -0.95 21.79
C ARG A 506 -11.85 -0.29 20.65
N ILE A 507 -10.60 0.11 20.93
CA ILE A 507 -9.72 0.82 19.98
C ILE A 507 -9.58 0.09 18.64
N GLY A 508 -9.48 -1.23 18.64
CA GLY A 508 -9.41 -2.03 17.42
C GLY A 508 -10.62 -1.79 16.49
N ALA A 509 -11.83 -1.81 17.04
CA ALA A 509 -13.06 -1.54 16.29
C ALA A 509 -13.17 -0.08 15.83
N VAL A 510 -12.73 0.89 16.66
CA VAL A 510 -12.68 2.31 16.30
C VAL A 510 -11.74 2.55 15.12
N LEU A 511 -10.52 2.00 15.16
CA LEU A 511 -9.56 2.08 14.06
C LEU A 511 -10.13 1.50 12.77
N VAL A 512 -10.80 0.34 12.85
CA VAL A 512 -11.44 -0.26 11.68
C VAL A 512 -12.49 0.68 11.10
N HIS A 513 -13.40 1.19 11.92
CA HIS A 513 -14.48 2.04 11.44
C HIS A 513 -13.96 3.35 10.82
N VAL A 514 -12.89 3.93 11.36
CA VAL A 514 -12.26 5.13 10.79
C VAL A 514 -11.56 4.83 9.45
N LEU A 515 -10.85 3.70 9.35
CA LEU A 515 -9.97 3.40 8.22
C LEU A 515 -10.64 2.62 7.07
N LEU A 516 -11.75 1.94 7.31
CA LEU A 516 -12.44 1.12 6.29
C LEU A 516 -12.86 1.94 5.05
N PRO A 517 -13.39 3.17 5.17
CA PRO A 517 -13.69 3.99 4.00
C PRO A 517 -12.43 4.38 3.20
N TRP A 518 -11.32 4.64 3.90
CA TRP A 518 -10.03 4.95 3.27
C TRP A 518 -9.47 3.76 2.48
N LEU A 519 -9.64 2.53 3.01
CA LEU A 519 -9.32 1.31 2.27
C LEU A 519 -10.15 1.25 0.97
N GLY A 520 -11.45 1.55 1.05
CA GLY A 520 -12.33 1.65 -0.12
C GLY A 520 -11.83 2.65 -1.16
N VAL A 521 -11.40 3.85 -0.73
CA VAL A 521 -10.80 4.87 -1.62
C VAL A 521 -9.52 4.34 -2.28
N ALA A 522 -8.65 3.73 -1.49
CA ALA A 522 -7.38 3.18 -1.96
C ALA A 522 -7.61 2.07 -3.00
N VAL A 523 -8.51 1.12 -2.73
CA VAL A 523 -8.85 0.03 -3.66
C VAL A 523 -9.46 0.56 -4.95
N LEU A 524 -10.42 1.50 -4.86
CA LEU A 524 -11.04 2.09 -6.05
C LEU A 524 -10.03 2.86 -6.90
N ARG A 525 -9.09 3.58 -6.28
CA ARG A 525 -8.01 4.26 -6.99
C ARG A 525 -6.96 3.28 -7.51
N ALA A 526 -6.65 2.19 -6.81
CA ALA A 526 -5.65 1.22 -7.25
C ALA A 526 -6.04 0.57 -8.59
N VAL A 527 -7.33 0.31 -8.78
CA VAL A 527 -7.92 -0.31 -9.98
C VAL A 527 -8.32 0.73 -11.04
N GLY A 528 -8.17 2.03 -10.75
CA GLY A 528 -8.59 3.09 -11.68
C GLY A 528 -10.11 3.31 -11.74
N ALA A 529 -10.85 2.77 -10.78
CA ALA A 529 -12.30 2.80 -10.72
C ALA A 529 -12.86 4.10 -10.12
N ALA A 530 -12.04 4.99 -9.53
CA ALA A 530 -12.55 6.23 -8.92
C ALA A 530 -13.22 7.17 -9.96
N ALA A 531 -14.32 7.81 -9.54
CA ALA A 531 -15.09 8.76 -10.35
C ALA A 531 -14.33 10.07 -10.58
N GLN A 532 -14.69 10.79 -11.65
CA GLN A 532 -14.16 12.13 -11.96
C GLN A 532 -15.06 13.25 -11.42
N HIS A 533 -14.44 14.40 -11.13
CA HIS A 533 -15.09 15.60 -10.61
C HIS A 533 -15.35 16.71 -11.65
N ARG A 534 -14.94 16.56 -12.92
CA ARG A 534 -15.01 17.62 -13.95
C ARG A 534 -15.77 17.17 -15.20
N LEU A 535 -16.87 17.87 -15.49
CA LEU A 535 -17.52 18.00 -16.79
C LEU A 535 -17.73 19.51 -16.96
N ASP A 536 -17.48 20.05 -18.15
CA ASP A 536 -17.91 21.40 -18.51
C ASP A 536 -19.45 21.49 -18.48
N PRO A 537 -20.04 22.70 -18.42
CA PRO A 537 -21.50 22.90 -18.50
C PRO A 537 -22.13 22.21 -19.72
N GLU A 538 -21.38 22.04 -20.80
CA GLU A 538 -21.77 21.36 -22.04
C GLU A 538 -21.60 19.83 -21.99
N GLY A 539 -21.19 19.26 -20.85
CA GLY A 539 -21.01 17.81 -20.67
C GLY A 539 -19.73 17.25 -21.28
N THR A 540 -18.85 18.11 -21.79
CA THR A 540 -17.53 17.72 -22.31
C THR A 540 -16.52 17.57 -21.16
N PRO A 541 -15.61 16.58 -21.21
CA PRO A 541 -14.65 16.41 -20.13
C PRO A 541 -13.45 17.37 -20.27
N VAL A 542 -13.40 18.40 -19.41
CA VAL A 542 -12.35 19.45 -19.36
C VAL A 542 -10.94 18.87 -19.23
N ASP A 543 -10.75 17.88 -18.35
CA ASP A 543 -9.48 17.16 -18.24
C ASP A 543 -9.46 16.05 -19.29
N ARG A 544 -8.94 16.33 -20.50
CA ARG A 544 -8.63 15.28 -21.49
C ARG A 544 -7.55 14.32 -21.01
N ARG A 545 -6.70 14.72 -20.05
CA ARG A 545 -5.53 13.94 -19.61
C ARG A 545 -5.87 12.92 -18.49
N PRO A 546 -5.57 11.62 -18.68
CA PRO A 546 -5.80 10.59 -17.66
C PRO A 546 -4.95 10.80 -16.40
N ARG A 547 -5.59 10.86 -15.22
CA ARG A 547 -4.92 10.87 -13.90
C ARG A 547 -4.83 9.45 -13.34
N PRO A 548 -3.68 9.01 -12.78
CA PRO A 548 -3.57 7.70 -12.14
C PRO A 548 -4.66 7.49 -11.08
N GLY A 549 -5.31 6.34 -11.16
CA GLY A 549 -6.40 5.94 -10.28
C GLY A 549 -7.80 6.41 -10.69
N ARG A 550 -7.95 7.03 -11.86
CA ARG A 550 -9.23 7.44 -12.44
C ARG A 550 -9.34 6.97 -13.91
N ARG A 551 -10.55 6.92 -14.45
CA ARG A 551 -10.83 6.54 -15.86
C ARG A 551 -10.22 5.19 -16.32
N GLY A 552 -10.09 4.23 -15.42
CA GLY A 552 -9.51 2.92 -15.73
C GLY A 552 -7.98 2.89 -15.75
N VAL A 553 -7.31 4.00 -15.41
CA VAL A 553 -5.87 4.04 -15.22
C VAL A 553 -5.54 3.57 -13.80
N ILE A 554 -4.78 2.47 -13.70
CA ILE A 554 -4.35 1.90 -12.42
C ILE A 554 -3.43 2.85 -11.65
N SER A 555 -3.39 2.72 -10.33
CA SER A 555 -2.49 3.50 -9.48
C SER A 555 -1.70 2.62 -8.52
N TRP A 556 -0.39 2.56 -8.72
CA TRP A 556 0.52 1.88 -7.80
C TRP A 556 0.60 2.58 -6.45
N THR A 557 0.45 3.91 -6.39
CA THR A 557 0.41 4.63 -5.10
C THR A 557 -0.78 4.23 -4.26
N ALA A 558 -1.95 4.17 -4.88
CA ALA A 558 -3.16 3.75 -4.20
C ALA A 558 -3.09 2.29 -3.78
N SER A 559 -2.44 1.44 -4.58
CA SER A 559 -2.14 0.05 -4.21
C SER A 559 -1.20 -0.06 -2.99
N GLY A 560 -0.19 0.80 -2.88
CA GLY A 560 0.65 0.92 -1.68
C GLY A 560 -0.17 1.25 -0.43
N TRP A 561 -1.05 2.24 -0.53
CA TRP A 561 -2.01 2.57 0.52
C TRP A 561 -2.98 1.43 0.83
N THR A 562 -3.45 0.68 -0.17
CA THR A 562 -4.27 -0.52 0.04
C THR A 562 -3.55 -1.54 0.90
N ALA A 563 -2.28 -1.82 0.62
CA ALA A 563 -1.48 -2.78 1.39
C ALA A 563 -1.24 -2.31 2.85
N LEU A 564 -0.92 -1.03 3.05
CA LEU A 564 -0.73 -0.46 4.38
C LEU A 564 -2.02 -0.45 5.20
N LEU A 565 -3.12 0.04 4.62
CA LEU A 565 -4.41 0.08 5.31
C LEU A 565 -4.92 -1.32 5.62
N LEU A 566 -4.71 -2.30 4.74
CA LEU A 566 -5.02 -3.70 5.01
C LEU A 566 -4.22 -4.24 6.20
N ALA A 567 -2.92 -3.94 6.29
CA ALA A 567 -2.08 -4.32 7.41
C ALA A 567 -2.56 -3.69 8.73
N VAL A 568 -2.90 -2.40 8.74
CA VAL A 568 -3.41 -1.72 9.94
C VAL A 568 -4.78 -2.26 10.37
N LEU A 569 -5.71 -2.44 9.42
CA LEU A 569 -7.06 -2.94 9.70
C LEU A 569 -7.07 -4.36 10.28
N THR A 570 -6.24 -5.24 9.73
CA THR A 570 -6.13 -6.63 10.21
C THR A 570 -5.33 -6.74 11.49
N ALA A 571 -4.39 -5.83 11.74
CA ALA A 571 -3.74 -5.71 13.05
C ALA A 571 -4.70 -5.20 14.13
N ALA A 572 -5.59 -4.25 13.78
CA ALA A 572 -6.60 -3.69 14.69
C ALA A 572 -7.76 -4.67 14.97
N ALA A 573 -8.14 -5.50 14.01
CA ALA A 573 -9.15 -6.54 14.17
C ALA A 573 -8.73 -7.81 13.39
N PRO A 574 -8.05 -8.75 14.05
CA PRO A 574 -7.53 -9.97 13.40
C PRO A 574 -8.58 -10.77 12.61
N VAL A 575 -9.81 -10.82 13.11
CA VAL A 575 -10.91 -11.56 12.48
C VAL A 575 -11.28 -11.05 11.09
N LEU A 576 -10.95 -9.79 10.77
CA LEU A 576 -11.19 -9.25 9.43
C LEU A 576 -10.22 -9.78 8.38
N LEU A 577 -9.10 -10.38 8.77
CA LEU A 577 -8.09 -10.89 7.84
C LEU A 577 -8.70 -11.78 6.73
N PRO A 578 -9.44 -12.87 7.01
CA PRO A 578 -10.04 -13.69 5.97
C PRO A 578 -11.04 -12.91 5.10
N VAL A 579 -11.88 -12.06 5.69
CA VAL A 579 -12.94 -11.33 4.98
C VAL A 579 -12.35 -10.28 4.03
N LEU A 580 -11.39 -9.48 4.51
CA LEU A 580 -10.74 -8.45 3.70
C LEU A 580 -9.86 -9.06 2.60
N LEU A 581 -9.16 -10.17 2.87
CA LEU A 581 -8.39 -10.88 1.85
C LEU A 581 -9.31 -11.46 0.76
N ALA A 582 -10.39 -12.14 1.15
CA ALA A 582 -11.36 -12.69 0.20
C ALA A 582 -12.01 -11.59 -0.65
N GLY A 583 -12.43 -10.48 -0.02
CA GLY A 583 -13.01 -9.33 -0.71
C GLY A 583 -12.01 -8.68 -1.69
N LEU A 584 -10.76 -8.51 -1.28
CA LEU A 584 -9.71 -7.93 -2.12
C LEU A 584 -9.37 -8.83 -3.32
N LEU A 585 -9.23 -10.14 -3.10
CA LEU A 585 -8.99 -11.12 -4.16
C LEU A 585 -10.16 -11.17 -5.14
N LEU A 586 -11.40 -11.14 -4.63
CA LEU A 586 -12.60 -11.07 -5.45
C LEU A 586 -12.61 -9.81 -6.33
N VAL A 587 -12.29 -8.64 -5.77
CA VAL A 587 -12.15 -7.40 -6.55
C VAL A 587 -11.04 -7.52 -7.61
N ALA A 588 -9.89 -8.10 -7.25
CA ALA A 588 -8.78 -8.32 -8.19
C ALA A 588 -9.20 -9.24 -9.35
N MET A 589 -9.97 -10.30 -9.07
CA MET A 589 -10.48 -11.24 -10.07
C MET A 589 -11.53 -10.58 -10.99
N ILE A 590 -12.51 -9.87 -10.42
CA ILE A 590 -13.58 -9.19 -11.18
C ILE A 590 -12.99 -8.13 -12.13
N THR A 591 -11.93 -7.44 -11.70
CA THR A 591 -11.35 -6.30 -12.44
C THR A 591 -10.24 -6.71 -13.42
N ARG A 592 -9.92 -8.02 -13.50
CA ARG A 592 -8.99 -8.65 -14.45
C ARG A 592 -7.66 -7.90 -14.60
N SER A 593 -7.38 -7.34 -15.77
CA SER A 593 -6.11 -6.65 -16.08
C SER A 593 -5.86 -5.44 -15.18
N ARG A 594 -6.92 -4.79 -14.68
CA ARG A 594 -6.83 -3.67 -13.75
C ARG A 594 -6.59 -4.11 -12.30
N GLY A 595 -7.00 -5.33 -11.96
CA GLY A 595 -6.78 -5.94 -10.65
C GLY A 595 -5.33 -6.38 -10.39
N ARG A 596 -4.45 -6.31 -11.39
CA ARG A 596 -3.02 -6.67 -11.28
C ARG A 596 -2.30 -5.93 -10.15
N THR A 597 -2.70 -4.69 -9.86
CA THR A 597 -2.13 -3.89 -8.76
C THR A 597 -2.51 -4.42 -7.38
N LEU A 598 -3.60 -5.18 -7.25
CA LEU A 598 -4.09 -5.68 -5.95
C LEU A 598 -3.47 -7.03 -5.54
N TRP A 599 -2.88 -7.79 -6.46
CA TRP A 599 -2.39 -9.14 -6.16
C TRP A 599 -1.26 -9.20 -5.13
N TRP A 600 -0.42 -8.16 -5.06
CA TRP A 600 0.69 -8.11 -4.10
C TRP A 600 0.28 -7.51 -2.76
N THR A 601 -0.86 -6.79 -2.68
CA THR A 601 -1.25 -6.04 -1.47
C THR A 601 -1.53 -6.91 -0.24
N PRO A 602 -1.91 -8.21 -0.35
CA PRO A 602 -1.93 -9.12 0.79
C PRO A 602 -0.55 -9.42 1.41
N LEU A 603 0.53 -9.33 0.63
CA LEU A 603 1.85 -9.81 1.07
C LEU A 603 2.39 -9.09 2.31
N PRO A 604 2.36 -7.74 2.42
CA PRO A 604 2.82 -7.06 3.63
C PRO A 604 2.00 -7.43 4.87
N THR A 605 0.68 -7.58 4.72
CA THR A 605 -0.20 -8.00 5.81
C THR A 605 0.11 -9.43 6.27
N LEU A 606 0.20 -10.38 5.33
CA LEU A 606 0.54 -11.77 5.66
C LEU A 606 1.93 -11.87 6.30
N ALA A 607 2.90 -11.10 5.81
CA ALA A 607 4.25 -11.06 6.37
C ALA A 607 4.29 -10.54 7.81
N LEU A 608 3.49 -9.51 8.12
CA LEU A 608 3.37 -8.95 9.47
C LEU A 608 2.81 -9.97 10.48
N TRP A 609 1.94 -10.87 10.01
CA TRP A 609 1.36 -11.94 10.80
C TRP A 609 2.26 -13.17 10.97
N LEU A 610 3.34 -13.32 10.18
CA LEU A 610 4.21 -14.51 10.22
C LEU A 610 4.81 -14.80 11.62
N PRO A 611 5.35 -13.82 12.37
CA PRO A 611 5.82 -14.07 13.73
C PRO A 611 4.72 -14.60 14.64
N ALA A 612 3.52 -14.02 14.57
CA ALA A 612 2.40 -14.41 15.42
C ALA A 612 1.90 -15.82 15.07
N LEU A 613 1.83 -16.13 13.77
CA LEU A 613 1.51 -17.45 13.27
C LEU A 613 2.53 -18.50 13.70
N TRP A 614 3.82 -18.13 13.78
CA TRP A 614 4.88 -19.02 14.24
C TRP A 614 4.68 -19.41 15.72
N VAL A 615 4.44 -18.42 16.57
CA VAL A 615 4.26 -18.63 18.02
C VAL A 615 2.92 -19.32 18.33
N HIS A 616 1.83 -18.90 17.67
CA HIS A 616 0.46 -19.29 18.02
C HIS A 616 -0.14 -20.34 17.07
N HIS A 617 0.69 -21.11 16.35
CA HIS A 617 0.21 -22.12 15.40
C HIS A 617 -0.67 -23.20 16.04
N SER A 618 -0.45 -23.49 17.34
CA SER A 618 -1.22 -24.46 18.13
C SER A 618 -2.42 -23.85 18.87
N THR A 619 -2.52 -22.51 18.90
CA THR A 619 -3.52 -21.76 19.66
C THR A 619 -4.24 -20.74 18.77
N PRO A 620 -5.10 -21.18 17.83
CA PRO A 620 -5.76 -20.28 16.87
C PRO A 620 -6.63 -19.20 17.55
N ARG A 621 -7.09 -19.42 18.79
CA ARG A 621 -7.77 -18.42 19.62
C ARG A 621 -6.92 -17.17 19.85
N ALA A 622 -5.62 -17.33 20.11
CA ALA A 622 -4.71 -16.22 20.36
C ALA A 622 -4.54 -15.32 19.13
N LEU A 623 -4.69 -15.87 17.92
CA LEU A 623 -4.64 -15.13 16.66
C LEU A 623 -5.93 -14.37 16.36
N LEU A 624 -7.08 -14.83 16.88
CA LEU A 624 -8.40 -14.26 16.60
C LEU A 624 -8.91 -13.33 17.71
N ALA A 625 -8.31 -13.38 18.89
CA ALA A 625 -8.70 -12.56 20.03
C ALA A 625 -8.66 -11.07 19.68
N ASP A 626 -9.72 -10.36 20.09
CA ASP A 626 -9.77 -8.91 19.97
C ASP A 626 -8.64 -8.26 20.80
N PRO A 627 -7.96 -7.24 20.27
CA PRO A 627 -6.99 -6.51 21.05
C PRO A 627 -7.68 -5.65 22.12
N GLY A 628 -7.12 -5.65 23.33
CA GLY A 628 -7.68 -4.95 24.49
C GLY A 628 -7.99 -5.88 25.66
N VAL A 629 -8.60 -5.31 26.69
CA VAL A 629 -9.17 -6.10 27.79
C VAL A 629 -10.36 -6.88 27.23
N PRO A 630 -10.45 -8.21 27.45
CA PRO A 630 -11.60 -8.99 27.04
C PRO A 630 -12.88 -8.48 27.70
N LEU A 631 -13.87 -8.15 26.86
CA LEU A 631 -15.19 -7.71 27.30
C LEU A 631 -16.25 -8.61 26.69
N ALA A 632 -17.06 -9.25 27.53
CA ALA A 632 -18.26 -9.94 27.07
C ALA A 632 -19.27 -8.90 26.54
N ALA A 633 -20.07 -9.33 25.57
CA ALA A 633 -21.11 -8.53 24.96
C ALA A 633 -22.14 -9.45 24.33
N ASP A 634 -23.42 -9.07 24.40
CA ASP A 634 -24.50 -9.80 23.74
C ASP A 634 -24.62 -9.36 22.26
N PRO A 635 -24.27 -10.23 21.28
CA PRO A 635 -24.22 -9.86 19.88
C PRO A 635 -25.61 -9.64 19.27
N ALA A 636 -25.77 -8.55 18.52
CA ALA A 636 -27.01 -8.26 17.82
C ALA A 636 -27.38 -9.38 16.82
N PRO A 637 -28.66 -9.77 16.70
CA PRO A 637 -29.12 -10.59 15.58
C PRO A 637 -28.93 -9.86 14.24
N VAL A 638 -28.84 -10.63 13.15
CA VAL A 638 -28.53 -10.14 11.79
C VAL A 638 -29.41 -8.97 11.34
N TRP A 639 -30.69 -8.95 11.70
CA TRP A 639 -31.60 -7.87 11.32
C TRP A 639 -31.31 -6.55 12.05
N GLN A 640 -30.84 -6.58 13.30
CA GLN A 640 -30.41 -5.38 14.03
C GLN A 640 -29.07 -4.85 13.50
N GLN A 641 -28.18 -5.74 13.07
CA GLN A 641 -26.93 -5.36 12.41
C GLN A 641 -27.17 -4.67 11.06
N LEU A 642 -28.19 -5.08 10.31
CA LEU A 642 -28.63 -4.37 9.10
C LEU A 642 -29.12 -2.95 9.39
N LEU A 643 -29.63 -2.70 10.60
CA LEU A 643 -30.00 -1.36 11.08
C LEU A 643 -28.79 -0.58 11.63
N GLY A 644 -27.63 -1.22 11.75
CA GLY A 644 -26.37 -0.62 12.20
C GLY A 644 -25.96 -0.89 13.64
N PHE A 645 -26.75 -1.68 14.39
CA PHE A 645 -26.51 -1.96 15.80
C PHE A 645 -25.66 -3.23 15.98
N PRO A 646 -24.52 -3.15 16.70
CA PRO A 646 -23.67 -4.31 16.95
C PRO A 646 -24.09 -5.13 18.18
N LEU A 647 -24.80 -4.52 19.14
CA LEU A 647 -25.27 -5.16 20.37
C LEU A 647 -26.76 -5.46 20.29
N ALA A 648 -27.19 -6.54 20.95
CA ALA A 648 -28.58 -6.94 20.99
C ALA A 648 -29.43 -5.86 21.68
N LEU A 649 -30.44 -5.37 20.96
CA LEU A 649 -31.48 -4.47 21.47
C LEU A 649 -32.71 -5.28 21.87
N THR A 650 -33.30 -4.92 22.99
CA THR A 650 -34.62 -5.38 23.43
C THR A 650 -35.71 -4.50 22.83
N PRO A 651 -36.57 -5.01 21.94
CA PRO A 651 -37.56 -4.18 21.23
C PRO A 651 -38.60 -3.51 22.14
N GLU A 652 -38.89 -4.14 23.29
CA GLU A 652 -39.92 -3.71 24.25
C GLU A 652 -39.38 -2.74 25.30
N ALA A 653 -38.08 -2.47 25.29
CA ALA A 653 -37.45 -1.58 26.24
C ALA A 653 -37.85 -0.12 26.00
N ASP A 654 -37.93 0.65 27.08
CA ASP A 654 -38.15 2.09 27.03
C ASP A 654 -36.86 2.85 26.68
N LEU A 655 -36.99 4.09 26.21
CA LEU A 655 -35.86 4.99 25.97
C LEU A 655 -35.44 5.69 27.27
N ALA A 656 -34.90 4.93 28.22
CA ALA A 656 -34.42 5.46 29.50
C ALA A 656 -33.39 6.59 29.34
N ALA A 657 -32.68 6.63 28.21
CA ALA A 657 -31.70 7.65 27.87
C ALA A 657 -32.30 9.07 27.65
N LEU A 658 -33.60 9.23 27.44
CA LEU A 658 -34.22 10.53 27.15
C LEU A 658 -34.94 11.10 28.38
N PRO A 659 -34.46 12.20 28.99
CA PRO A 659 -35.05 12.75 30.22
C PRO A 659 -36.52 13.18 30.09
N TRP A 660 -36.97 13.49 28.87
CA TRP A 660 -38.34 13.88 28.53
C TRP A 660 -39.21 12.71 28.05
N ALA A 661 -38.64 11.51 27.88
CA ALA A 661 -39.39 10.32 27.47
C ALA A 661 -40.34 9.79 28.54
N GLY A 662 -40.22 10.24 29.79
CA GLY A 662 -41.19 9.90 30.86
C GLY A 662 -42.64 10.35 30.61
N GLY A 663 -42.90 11.12 29.54
CA GLY A 663 -44.24 11.47 29.06
C GLY A 663 -44.72 10.68 27.83
N LEU A 664 -43.91 9.76 27.30
CA LEU A 664 -44.27 8.89 26.18
C LEU A 664 -45.11 7.72 26.68
N ASP A 665 -46.00 7.18 25.83
CA ASP A 665 -46.81 6.02 26.18
C ASP A 665 -45.89 4.80 26.43
N PRO A 666 -45.87 4.24 27.65
CA PRO A 666 -44.99 3.13 28.01
C PRO A 666 -45.35 1.83 27.30
N ASN A 667 -46.49 1.75 26.61
CA ASN A 667 -46.90 0.57 25.84
C ASN A 667 -46.31 0.52 24.43
N LEU A 668 -45.64 1.59 23.96
CA LEU A 668 -45.02 1.60 22.63
C LEU A 668 -43.55 1.15 22.69
N PRO A 669 -43.08 0.34 21.71
CA PRO A 669 -41.70 -0.13 21.64
C PRO A 669 -40.76 0.97 21.10
N TRP A 670 -40.47 1.99 21.92
CA TRP A 670 -39.73 3.17 21.50
C TRP A 670 -38.30 2.88 21.03
N THR A 671 -37.63 1.90 21.64
CA THR A 671 -36.30 1.43 21.21
C THR A 671 -36.34 0.83 19.81
N LEU A 672 -37.34 0.00 19.50
CA LEU A 672 -37.55 -0.53 18.15
C LEU A 672 -37.85 0.59 17.15
N ILE A 673 -38.72 1.54 17.50
CA ILE A 673 -39.04 2.68 16.64
C ILE A 673 -37.79 3.49 16.34
N ALA A 674 -36.96 3.77 17.35
CA ALA A 674 -35.69 4.46 17.17
C ALA A 674 -34.74 3.69 16.23
N ALA A 675 -34.58 2.39 16.44
CA ALA A 675 -33.74 1.55 15.59
C ALA A 675 -34.23 1.52 14.12
N LEU A 676 -35.54 1.49 13.90
CA LEU A 676 -36.15 1.53 12.56
C LEU A 676 -35.94 2.89 11.89
N VAL A 677 -36.16 4.00 12.62
CA VAL A 677 -35.92 5.37 12.10
C VAL A 677 -34.45 5.55 11.71
N ILE A 678 -33.53 4.94 12.46
CA ILE A 678 -32.09 5.03 12.20
C ILE A 678 -31.70 4.26 10.94
N GLY A 679 -32.10 2.99 10.81
CA GLY A 679 -31.61 2.09 9.76
C GLY A 679 -32.45 1.98 8.48
N VAL A 680 -33.79 2.04 8.58
CA VAL A 680 -34.69 1.77 7.44
C VAL A 680 -34.49 2.75 6.26
N PRO A 681 -34.31 4.07 6.47
CA PRO A 681 -34.08 4.99 5.34
C PRO A 681 -32.84 4.60 4.50
N VAL A 682 -31.78 4.12 5.15
CA VAL A 682 -30.56 3.65 4.48
C VAL A 682 -30.82 2.35 3.72
N LEU A 683 -31.55 1.41 4.32
CA LEU A 683 -31.91 0.14 3.68
C LEU A 683 -32.80 0.34 2.43
N LEU A 684 -33.78 1.25 2.50
CA LEU A 684 -34.64 1.57 1.35
C LEU A 684 -33.83 2.19 0.21
N LEU A 685 -32.94 3.14 0.50
CA LEU A 685 -32.04 3.72 -0.50
C LEU A 685 -31.07 2.67 -1.07
N ALA A 686 -30.54 1.77 -0.23
CA ALA A 686 -29.66 0.70 -0.66
C ALA A 686 -30.35 -0.29 -1.59
N GLY A 687 -31.58 -0.70 -1.27
CA GLY A 687 -32.41 -1.57 -2.10
C GLY A 687 -32.69 -0.96 -3.46
N LEU A 688 -33.04 0.33 -3.52
CA LEU A 688 -33.22 1.07 -4.78
C LEU A 688 -31.91 1.15 -5.59
N GLY A 689 -30.77 1.26 -4.92
CA GLY A 689 -29.44 1.22 -5.53
C GLY A 689 -29.18 -0.07 -6.32
N LEU A 690 -29.69 -1.22 -5.88
CA LEU A 690 -29.44 -2.51 -6.54
C LEU A 690 -30.07 -2.60 -7.93
N PHE A 691 -31.21 -1.96 -8.12
CA PHE A 691 -31.93 -1.90 -9.40
C PHE A 691 -31.43 -0.80 -10.34
N SER A 692 -30.38 -0.07 -9.93
CA SER A 692 -29.83 1.01 -10.71
C SER A 692 -29.11 0.51 -11.98
N PRO A 693 -29.33 1.13 -13.16
CA PRO A 693 -28.59 0.77 -14.36
C PRO A 693 -27.16 1.30 -14.34
N GLY A 694 -26.30 0.75 -15.21
CA GLY A 694 -24.96 1.29 -15.47
C GLY A 694 -23.97 1.23 -14.30
N ARG A 695 -23.13 2.27 -14.19
CA ARG A 695 -22.09 2.40 -13.16
C ARG A 695 -22.63 2.45 -11.72
N PRO A 696 -23.65 3.25 -11.35
CA PRO A 696 -24.16 3.29 -9.98
C PRO A 696 -24.66 1.90 -9.53
N GLY A 697 -25.34 1.15 -10.41
CA GLY A 697 -25.76 -0.23 -10.11
C GLY A 697 -24.63 -1.21 -9.84
N ARG A 698 -23.51 -1.10 -10.55
CA ARG A 698 -22.32 -1.93 -10.26
C ARG A 698 -21.74 -1.61 -8.89
N VAL A 699 -21.73 -0.34 -8.50
CA VAL A 699 -21.28 0.06 -7.16
C VAL A 699 -22.24 -0.47 -6.10
N ALA A 700 -23.55 -0.39 -6.32
CA ALA A 700 -24.54 -0.95 -5.39
C ALA A 700 -24.41 -2.46 -5.23
N ARG A 701 -24.26 -3.20 -6.32
CA ARG A 701 -24.03 -4.66 -6.28
C ARG A 701 -22.72 -5.02 -5.56
N THR A 702 -21.66 -4.24 -5.76
CA THR A 702 -20.41 -4.40 -5.00
C THR A 702 -20.64 -4.13 -3.52
N GLY A 703 -21.40 -3.07 -3.19
CA GLY A 703 -21.83 -2.76 -1.83
C GLY A 703 -22.63 -3.90 -1.19
N ALA A 704 -23.58 -4.50 -1.90
CA ALA A 704 -24.33 -5.66 -1.42
C ALA A 704 -23.45 -6.88 -1.18
N VAL A 705 -22.47 -7.17 -2.04
CA VAL A 705 -21.50 -8.25 -1.80
C VAL A 705 -20.71 -7.99 -0.52
N ILE A 706 -20.25 -6.74 -0.30
CA ILE A 706 -19.57 -6.34 0.94
C ILE A 706 -20.50 -6.53 2.15
N THR A 707 -21.77 -6.13 2.04
CA THR A 707 -22.77 -6.32 3.08
C THR A 707 -22.98 -7.80 3.41
N VAL A 708 -23.12 -8.67 2.40
CA VAL A 708 -23.27 -10.12 2.60
C VAL A 708 -22.04 -10.72 3.27
N LEU A 709 -20.83 -10.33 2.84
CA LEU A 709 -19.59 -10.78 3.49
C LEU A 709 -19.50 -10.33 4.96
N GLY A 710 -19.92 -9.09 5.25
CA GLY A 710 -20.02 -8.57 6.61
C GLY A 710 -21.03 -9.36 7.46
N LEU A 711 -22.22 -9.63 6.92
CA LEU A 711 -23.25 -10.42 7.62
C LEU A 711 -22.82 -11.86 7.87
N LEU A 712 -22.13 -12.50 6.93
CA LEU A 712 -21.57 -13.84 7.12
C LEU A 712 -20.52 -13.85 8.24
N GLY A 713 -19.64 -12.84 8.25
CA GLY A 713 -18.67 -12.64 9.33
C GLY A 713 -19.35 -12.46 10.68
N ALA A 714 -20.35 -11.59 10.74
CA ALA A 714 -21.08 -11.30 11.97
C ALA A 714 -21.94 -12.48 12.46
N TRP A 715 -22.48 -13.31 11.55
CA TRP A 715 -23.17 -14.56 11.91
C TRP A 715 -22.20 -15.59 12.49
N SER A 716 -20.95 -15.62 11.99
CA SER A 716 -19.92 -16.52 12.49
C SER A 716 -19.23 -16.07 13.77
N ALA A 717 -19.20 -14.76 14.06
CA ALA A 717 -18.44 -14.20 15.17
C ALA A 717 -18.85 -14.75 16.56
N PRO A 718 -20.15 -14.89 16.89
CA PRO A 718 -20.58 -15.48 18.16
C PRO A 718 -20.20 -16.96 18.33
N LEU A 719 -19.91 -17.67 17.23
CA LEU A 719 -19.48 -19.07 17.27
C LEU A 719 -18.01 -19.20 17.69
N LEU A 720 -17.24 -18.11 17.69
CA LEU A 720 -15.81 -18.11 17.96
C LEU A 720 -15.56 -17.51 19.34
N VAL A 721 -15.39 -18.37 20.34
CA VAL A 721 -15.11 -17.93 21.71
C VAL A 721 -13.59 -17.85 21.91
N THR A 722 -13.11 -16.70 22.37
CA THR A 722 -11.67 -16.41 22.50
C THR A 722 -11.19 -16.53 23.94
N SER A 723 -11.90 -15.94 24.90
CA SER A 723 -11.45 -15.81 26.28
C SER A 723 -12.64 -15.71 27.25
N LEU A 724 -12.34 -15.62 28.55
CA LEU A 724 -13.28 -15.16 29.57
C LEU A 724 -13.00 -13.70 29.93
N ASP A 725 -14.03 -12.95 30.33
CA ASP A 725 -13.87 -11.61 30.92
C ASP A 725 -13.63 -11.70 32.44
N ALA A 726 -13.60 -10.54 33.11
CA ALA A 726 -13.36 -10.46 34.55
C ALA A 726 -14.46 -11.14 35.40
N ALA A 727 -15.69 -11.21 34.88
CA ALA A 727 -16.84 -11.88 35.52
C ALA A 727 -16.95 -13.37 35.12
N GLY A 728 -15.97 -13.92 34.41
CA GLY A 728 -15.97 -15.32 33.99
C GLY A 728 -16.94 -15.63 32.83
N GLN A 729 -17.46 -14.61 32.14
CA GLN A 729 -18.34 -14.78 30.99
C GLN A 729 -17.54 -15.00 29.70
N THR A 730 -18.13 -15.76 28.78
CA THR A 730 -17.47 -16.06 27.51
C THR A 730 -17.43 -14.83 26.61
N VAL A 731 -16.21 -14.45 26.22
CA VAL A 731 -15.94 -13.39 25.24
C VAL A 731 -15.83 -14.01 23.86
N THR A 732 -16.67 -13.53 22.94
CA THR A 732 -16.62 -13.89 21.53
C THR A 732 -15.89 -12.82 20.73
N VAL A 733 -15.55 -13.14 19.48
CA VAL A 733 -14.90 -12.19 18.59
C VAL A 733 -15.79 -10.97 18.31
N GLY A 734 -15.18 -9.78 18.26
CA GLY A 734 -15.90 -8.50 18.20
C GLY A 734 -16.79 -8.32 16.97
N ILE A 735 -18.11 -8.32 17.19
CA ILE A 735 -19.11 -8.21 16.12
C ILE A 735 -19.20 -6.80 15.50
N ALA A 736 -18.86 -5.75 16.26
CA ALA A 736 -18.94 -4.36 15.82
C ALA A 736 -18.12 -4.06 14.56
N VAL A 737 -17.03 -4.80 14.37
CA VAL A 737 -16.16 -4.69 13.22
C VAL A 737 -16.88 -5.15 11.94
N PHE A 738 -17.64 -6.24 12.02
CA PHE A 738 -18.46 -6.74 10.91
C PHE A 738 -19.66 -5.84 10.64
N THR A 739 -20.31 -5.28 11.67
CA THR A 739 -21.38 -4.29 11.50
C THR A 739 -20.88 -3.06 10.74
N SER A 740 -19.63 -2.65 10.95
CA SER A 740 -18.99 -1.58 10.17
C SER A 740 -18.83 -1.95 8.69
N VAL A 741 -18.45 -3.18 8.38
CA VAL A 741 -18.39 -3.70 6.99
C VAL A 741 -19.77 -3.73 6.34
N VAL A 742 -20.79 -4.18 7.07
CA VAL A 742 -22.20 -4.19 6.65
C VAL A 742 -22.67 -2.80 6.28
N LEU A 743 -22.49 -1.84 7.19
CA LEU A 743 -22.87 -0.44 7.00
C LEU A 743 -22.14 0.21 5.82
N LEU A 744 -20.86 -0.10 5.60
CA LEU A 744 -20.11 0.45 4.47
C LEU A 744 -20.72 0.00 3.14
N GLY A 745 -21.03 -1.30 3.03
CA GLY A 745 -21.70 -1.87 1.86
C GLY A 745 -23.08 -1.27 1.61
N LEU A 746 -23.87 -1.08 2.67
CA LEU A 746 -25.20 -0.46 2.62
C LEU A 746 -25.13 1.00 2.19
N LEU A 747 -24.20 1.79 2.75
CA LEU A 747 -24.05 3.21 2.37
C LEU A 747 -23.55 3.36 0.92
N LEU A 748 -22.66 2.48 0.44
CA LEU A 748 -22.26 2.46 -0.97
C LEU A 748 -23.45 2.17 -1.91
N ALA A 749 -24.33 1.24 -1.53
CA ALA A 749 -25.56 0.97 -2.27
C ALA A 749 -26.57 2.12 -2.16
N ALA A 750 -26.72 2.73 -0.99
CA ALA A 750 -27.62 3.86 -0.76
C ALA A 750 -27.20 5.08 -1.61
N GLN A 751 -25.90 5.34 -1.77
CA GLN A 751 -25.41 6.40 -2.66
C GLN A 751 -25.80 6.18 -4.13
N ALA A 752 -25.83 4.93 -4.59
CA ALA A 752 -26.32 4.60 -5.93
C ALA A 752 -27.83 4.84 -6.06
N GLY A 753 -28.63 4.49 -5.03
CA GLY A 753 -30.07 4.74 -5.01
C GLY A 753 -30.43 6.23 -5.01
N VAL A 754 -29.65 7.07 -4.32
CA VAL A 754 -29.81 8.54 -4.38
C VAL A 754 -29.55 9.07 -5.79
N HIS A 755 -28.60 8.47 -6.52
CA HIS A 755 -28.27 8.89 -7.88
C HIS A 755 -29.38 8.54 -8.87
N THR A 756 -29.95 7.34 -8.81
CA THR A 756 -31.02 6.93 -9.74
C THR A 756 -32.33 7.66 -9.56
N LEU A 757 -32.75 7.90 -8.33
CA LEU A 757 -34.00 8.63 -8.09
C LEU A 757 -33.92 10.09 -8.53
N ARG A 758 -32.72 10.69 -8.57
CA ARG A 758 -32.53 12.05 -9.11
C ARG A 758 -32.72 12.11 -10.62
N GLU A 759 -32.43 11.03 -11.33
CA GLU A 759 -32.57 10.94 -12.79
C GLU A 759 -34.01 10.57 -13.21
N ALA A 760 -34.85 10.07 -12.29
CA ALA A 760 -36.17 9.50 -12.58
C ALA A 760 -37.39 10.46 -12.51
N GLY A 761 -37.20 11.79 -12.54
CA GLY A 761 -38.30 12.78 -12.64
C GLY A 761 -38.67 13.53 -11.34
N THR A 762 -39.84 14.17 -11.27
CA THR A 762 -40.28 15.05 -10.14
C THR A 762 -40.74 14.27 -8.90
N LEU A 763 -41.58 13.24 -9.06
CA LEU A 763 -42.04 12.40 -7.95
C LEU A 763 -40.88 11.66 -7.28
N ALA A 764 -39.93 11.15 -8.07
CA ALA A 764 -38.72 10.51 -7.56
C ALA A 764 -37.83 11.49 -6.75
N ARG A 765 -37.77 12.77 -7.14
CA ARG A 765 -37.09 13.82 -6.35
C ARG A 765 -37.78 14.08 -5.01
N ALA A 766 -39.11 14.03 -4.94
CA ALA A 766 -39.84 14.15 -3.68
C ALA A 766 -39.53 12.98 -2.74
N VAL A 767 -39.52 11.74 -3.25
CA VAL A 767 -39.15 10.54 -2.46
C VAL A 767 -37.70 10.64 -1.95
N VAL A 768 -36.75 11.11 -2.77
CA VAL A 768 -35.37 11.38 -2.31
C VAL A 768 -35.34 12.43 -1.22
N GLY A 769 -36.13 13.50 -1.36
CA GLY A 769 -36.23 14.55 -0.35
C GLY A 769 -36.71 14.00 0.99
N VAL A 770 -37.76 13.18 0.98
CA VAL A 770 -38.30 12.52 2.18
C VAL A 770 -37.28 11.57 2.79
N LEU A 771 -36.66 10.67 2.01
CA LEU A 771 -35.67 9.72 2.51
C LEU A 771 -34.40 10.41 3.03
N ALA A 772 -33.95 11.49 2.37
CA ALA A 772 -32.84 12.31 2.86
C ALA A 772 -33.21 13.06 4.15
N GLY A 773 -34.45 13.57 4.26
CA GLY A 773 -34.96 14.17 5.48
C GLY A 773 -35.01 13.17 6.64
N LEU A 774 -35.53 11.96 6.41
CA LEU A 774 -35.52 10.87 7.38
C LEU A 774 -34.10 10.45 7.78
N ALA A 775 -33.15 10.46 6.84
CA ALA A 775 -31.75 10.20 7.15
C ALA A 775 -31.10 11.31 7.99
N VAL A 776 -31.51 12.57 7.82
CA VAL A 776 -31.10 13.66 8.74
C VAL A 776 -31.72 13.46 10.13
N VAL A 777 -32.98 13.05 10.20
CA VAL A 777 -33.65 12.70 11.48
C VAL A 777 -32.93 11.53 12.16
N SER A 778 -32.50 10.51 11.40
CA SER A 778 -31.66 9.41 11.87
C SER A 778 -30.37 9.90 12.53
N VAL A 779 -29.63 10.81 11.89
CA VAL A 779 -28.41 11.41 12.47
C VAL A 779 -28.73 12.21 13.74
N ALA A 780 -29.80 13.03 13.73
CA ALA A 780 -30.20 13.83 14.88
C ALA A 780 -30.61 12.96 16.08
N LEU A 781 -31.42 11.91 15.83
CA LEU A 781 -31.86 10.97 16.85
C LEU A 781 -30.67 10.21 17.43
N THR A 782 -29.78 9.67 16.59
CA THR A 782 -28.59 8.95 17.06
C THR A 782 -27.67 9.84 17.89
N SER A 783 -27.44 11.07 17.43
CA SER A 783 -26.63 12.06 18.16
C SER A 783 -27.25 12.40 19.52
N THR A 784 -28.58 12.49 19.59
CA THR A 784 -29.31 12.81 20.83
C THR A 784 -29.24 11.66 21.83
N LEU A 785 -29.52 10.43 21.38
CA LEU A 785 -29.45 9.22 22.22
C LEU A 785 -28.03 8.95 22.73
N TRP A 786 -27.01 9.31 21.96
CA TRP A 786 -25.62 9.19 22.39
C TRP A 786 -25.21 10.28 23.38
N LEU A 787 -25.67 11.51 23.17
CA LEU A 787 -25.29 12.64 23.99
C LEU A 787 -26.01 12.66 25.35
N SER A 788 -27.24 12.15 25.42
CA SER A 788 -28.09 12.25 26.61
C SER A 788 -27.52 11.59 27.88
N PRO A 789 -26.99 10.34 27.89
CA PRO A 789 -26.39 9.77 29.10
C PRO A 789 -25.12 10.53 29.56
N ARG A 790 -24.41 11.16 28.62
CA ARG A 790 -23.18 11.92 28.90
C ARG A 790 -23.47 13.28 29.54
N LEU A 791 -24.57 13.92 29.17
CA LEU A 791 -25.00 15.21 29.74
C LEU A 791 -25.77 15.05 31.06
N ALA A 792 -26.48 13.94 31.24
CA ALA A 792 -27.25 13.67 32.46
C ALA A 792 -26.36 13.47 33.70
N GLY A 793 -25.03 13.34 33.52
CA GLY A 793 -24.10 13.09 34.63
C GLY A 793 -24.36 11.78 35.35
N THR A 794 -25.10 10.85 34.73
CA THR A 794 -25.29 9.51 35.28
C THR A 794 -23.92 8.90 35.41
N ALA A 795 -23.55 8.50 36.63
CA ALA A 795 -22.27 7.86 36.91
C ALA A 795 -22.04 6.73 35.88
N PRO A 796 -20.79 6.53 35.40
CA PRO A 796 -20.49 5.38 34.57
C PRO A 796 -20.95 4.15 35.36
N ALA A 797 -22.03 3.51 34.92
CA ALA A 797 -22.60 2.40 35.65
C ALA A 797 -21.52 1.31 35.72
N ALA A 798 -21.10 0.96 36.93
CA ALA A 798 -20.28 -0.23 37.11
C ALA A 798 -21.09 -1.40 36.52
N GLY A 799 -20.56 -2.09 35.51
CA GLY A 799 -21.21 -3.28 34.94
C GLY A 799 -21.92 -3.16 33.59
N VAL A 800 -21.86 -2.03 32.84
CA VAL A 800 -22.52 -1.89 31.50
C VAL A 800 -21.99 -2.86 30.41
N ALA A 801 -21.03 -3.74 30.73
CA ALA A 801 -20.68 -4.84 29.81
C ALA A 801 -21.87 -5.80 29.64
N GLN A 802 -22.71 -5.94 30.66
CA GLN A 802 -24.06 -6.46 30.53
C GLN A 802 -24.98 -5.26 30.33
N GLY A 803 -25.44 -5.05 29.10
CA GLY A 803 -26.53 -4.11 28.87
C GLY A 803 -27.67 -4.51 29.80
N THR A 804 -27.96 -3.69 30.81
CA THR A 804 -29.34 -3.65 31.29
C THR A 804 -30.16 -3.44 30.02
N HIS A 805 -31.10 -4.35 29.78
CA HIS A 805 -31.88 -4.46 28.55
C HIS A 805 -32.83 -3.25 28.35
N GLU A 806 -32.43 -2.06 28.78
CA GLU A 806 -33.19 -0.81 28.87
C GLU A 806 -32.48 0.35 28.16
N ASP A 807 -31.31 0.14 27.54
CA ASP A 807 -30.56 1.16 26.78
C ASP A 807 -30.23 0.71 25.35
N VAL A 808 -30.09 1.67 24.42
CA VAL A 808 -29.76 1.46 23.00
C VAL A 808 -28.27 1.16 22.77
N GLY A 809 -27.54 0.84 23.84
CA GLY A 809 -26.10 0.54 23.85
C GLY A 809 -25.17 1.76 23.76
N PHE A 810 -25.68 2.98 24.00
CA PHE A 810 -24.89 4.21 23.87
C PHE A 810 -24.29 4.75 25.18
N SER A 811 -24.57 4.10 26.29
CA SER A 811 -23.86 4.29 27.57
C SER A 811 -22.34 4.12 27.42
N THR A 812 -21.60 4.74 28.35
CA THR A 812 -20.13 4.76 28.32
C THR A 812 -19.54 4.26 29.62
N VAL A 813 -18.52 3.42 29.48
CA VAL A 813 -17.65 2.99 30.59
C VAL A 813 -16.28 3.65 30.53
N VAL A 814 -15.97 4.35 29.43
CA VAL A 814 -14.72 5.09 29.25
C VAL A 814 -14.77 6.40 30.03
N ARG A 815 -13.69 6.68 30.76
CA ARG A 815 -13.49 7.88 31.58
C ARG A 815 -12.06 8.40 31.47
N GLY A 816 -11.87 9.66 31.83
CA GLY A 816 -10.55 10.29 31.90
C GLY A 816 -9.89 9.96 33.24
N GLU A 817 -8.65 9.47 33.20
CA GLU A 817 -7.93 9.05 34.41
C GLU A 817 -6.43 9.40 34.29
N ARG A 818 -5.73 9.41 35.43
CA ARG A 818 -4.26 9.52 35.45
C ARG A 818 -3.64 8.25 34.86
N GLN A 819 -2.46 8.37 34.27
CA GLN A 819 -1.81 7.27 33.56
C GLN A 819 -1.45 6.07 34.47
N ARG A 820 -1.21 6.32 35.75
CA ARG A 820 -0.89 5.28 36.76
C ARG A 820 -2.15 4.62 37.30
N THR A 821 -2.12 3.29 37.41
CA THR A 821 -3.24 2.53 38.01
C THR A 821 -2.93 2.07 39.43
N VAL A 822 -1.66 2.06 39.84
CA VAL A 822 -1.24 1.78 41.22
C VAL A 822 -0.74 3.05 41.92
N PRO A 823 -0.71 3.08 43.28
CA PRO A 823 -0.19 4.24 44.02
C PRO A 823 1.24 4.59 43.64
N ALA A 824 1.60 5.88 43.73
CA ALA A 824 2.88 6.39 43.25
C ALA A 824 4.10 5.66 43.85
N THR A 825 4.08 5.38 45.16
CA THR A 825 5.18 4.66 45.84
C THR A 825 5.37 3.24 45.31
N ALA A 826 4.28 2.56 44.95
CA ALA A 826 4.33 1.22 44.37
C ALA A 826 4.75 1.27 42.88
N ALA A 827 4.30 2.29 42.14
CA ALA A 827 4.70 2.53 40.76
C ALA A 827 6.22 2.81 40.64
N ASP A 828 6.76 3.68 41.49
CA ASP A 828 8.18 4.04 41.50
C ASP A 828 9.05 2.78 41.72
N GLN A 829 8.65 1.93 42.65
CA GLN A 829 9.33 0.66 42.93
C GLN A 829 9.14 -0.37 41.81
N GLY A 830 7.99 -0.36 41.12
CA GLY A 830 7.75 -1.20 39.95
C GLY A 830 8.50 -0.79 38.70
N LEU A 831 8.83 0.50 38.54
CA LEU A 831 9.65 1.03 37.46
C LEU A 831 11.16 0.96 37.75
N SER A 832 11.53 0.66 39.00
CA SER A 832 12.91 0.44 39.44
C SER A 832 13.58 -0.74 38.71
N ARG A 833 14.91 -0.84 38.83
CA ARG A 833 15.66 -1.97 38.25
C ARG A 833 15.34 -3.31 38.91
N LEU A 834 14.79 -3.31 40.11
CA LEU A 834 14.34 -4.55 40.78
C LEU A 834 12.92 -4.96 40.32
N SER A 835 12.20 -4.04 39.66
CA SER A 835 10.89 -4.23 39.03
C SER A 835 9.89 -4.94 39.95
N THR A 836 9.78 -4.45 41.19
CA THR A 836 8.91 -5.04 42.21
C THR A 836 7.45 -4.96 41.79
N ARG A 837 6.65 -5.95 42.15
CA ARG A 837 5.24 -6.02 41.78
C ARG A 837 4.33 -5.57 42.92
N THR A 838 3.10 -5.29 42.52
CA THR A 838 2.00 -4.96 43.44
C THR A 838 0.91 -5.99 43.29
N LEU A 839 0.52 -6.62 44.40
CA LEU A 839 -0.67 -7.44 44.46
C LEU A 839 -1.88 -6.52 44.55
N VAL A 840 -2.79 -6.61 43.58
CA VAL A 840 -4.03 -5.83 43.56
C VAL A 840 -5.18 -6.77 43.86
N LEU A 841 -5.89 -6.46 44.93
CA LEU A 841 -7.14 -7.07 45.35
C LEU A 841 -8.26 -6.11 44.97
N GLU A 842 -9.12 -6.51 44.05
CA GLU A 842 -10.22 -5.70 43.58
C GLU A 842 -11.53 -6.36 44.00
N ARG A 843 -12.34 -5.62 44.77
CA ARG A 843 -13.65 -6.11 45.17
C ARG A 843 -14.64 -5.90 44.02
N THR A 844 -15.38 -6.97 43.72
CA THR A 844 -16.43 -7.02 42.72
C THR A 844 -17.73 -7.50 43.38
N GLU A 845 -18.87 -7.33 42.72
CA GLU A 845 -20.17 -7.81 43.24
C GLU A 845 -20.16 -9.33 43.51
N GLU A 846 -19.42 -10.09 42.71
CA GLU A 846 -19.36 -11.56 42.77
C GLU A 846 -18.27 -12.10 43.72
N GLY A 847 -17.39 -11.23 44.23
CA GLY A 847 -16.30 -11.62 45.13
C GLY A 847 -15.04 -10.78 44.99
N LEU A 848 -13.88 -11.35 45.33
CA LEU A 848 -12.59 -10.68 45.29
C LEU A 848 -11.78 -11.15 44.07
N ALA A 849 -11.52 -10.24 43.14
CA ALA A 849 -10.59 -10.45 42.04
C ALA A 849 -9.16 -10.18 42.51
N VAL A 850 -8.23 -11.02 42.07
CA VAL A 850 -6.82 -10.97 42.48
C VAL A 850 -5.97 -10.84 41.23
N GLY A 851 -5.14 -9.81 41.19
CA GLY A 851 -4.23 -9.55 40.08
C GLY A 851 -2.85 -9.21 40.59
N LEU A 852 -1.84 -9.55 39.79
CA LEU A 852 -0.47 -9.10 40.02
C LEU A 852 -0.10 -8.06 38.96
N VAL A 853 0.34 -6.89 39.41
CA VAL A 853 0.61 -5.73 38.55
C VAL A 853 2.10 -5.40 38.59
N SER A 854 2.67 -5.11 37.42
CA SER A 854 4.07 -4.70 37.26
C SER A 854 4.17 -3.23 36.83
N GLY A 855 5.30 -2.58 37.10
CA GLY A 855 5.51 -1.18 36.68
C GLY A 855 4.50 -0.21 37.29
N SER A 856 4.02 0.75 36.49
CA SER A 856 3.02 1.74 36.89
C SER A 856 1.57 1.25 36.78
N GLY A 857 1.35 -0.01 36.35
CA GLY A 857 0.01 -0.51 36.11
C GLY A 857 -0.10 -1.62 35.07
N THR A 858 -1.32 -2.14 34.92
CA THR A 858 -1.68 -2.93 33.73
C THR A 858 -1.85 -1.99 32.54
N THR A 859 -0.98 -2.10 31.54
CA THR A 859 -1.07 -1.33 30.31
C THR A 859 -1.56 -2.19 29.15
N LEU A 860 -2.07 -1.53 28.11
CA LEU A 860 -2.60 -2.18 26.92
C LEU A 860 -1.53 -2.97 26.15
N ASP A 861 -0.29 -2.48 26.12
CA ASP A 861 0.84 -3.13 25.44
C ASP A 861 1.37 -4.37 26.15
N HIS A 862 1.08 -4.52 27.44
CA HIS A 862 1.34 -5.75 28.18
C HIS A 862 0.33 -6.86 27.89
N LEU A 863 -0.86 -6.53 27.37
CA LEU A 863 -1.87 -7.53 27.02
C LEU A 863 -1.54 -8.17 25.66
N SER A 864 -1.64 -9.49 25.60
CA SER A 864 -1.56 -10.24 24.36
C SER A 864 -2.71 -11.23 24.26
N GLY A 865 -3.17 -11.50 23.03
CA GLY A 865 -4.18 -12.54 22.77
C GLY A 865 -3.75 -13.91 23.33
N ALA A 866 -2.45 -14.18 23.40
CA ALA A 866 -1.93 -15.42 23.98
C ALA A 866 -2.07 -15.53 25.49
N VAL A 867 -2.17 -14.41 26.21
CA VAL A 867 -2.38 -14.40 27.66
C VAL A 867 -3.87 -14.42 27.99
N THR A 868 -4.67 -13.60 27.30
CA THR A 868 -6.11 -13.50 27.56
C THR A 868 -6.86 -14.79 27.24
N THR A 869 -6.43 -15.53 26.21
CA THR A 869 -7.11 -16.75 25.74
C THR A 869 -6.75 -18.01 26.55
N ARG A 870 -5.77 -17.95 27.47
CA ARG A 870 -5.38 -19.10 28.32
C ARG A 870 -6.45 -19.55 29.28
N THR A 871 -7.40 -18.67 29.56
CA THR A 871 -8.58 -18.95 30.38
C THR A 871 -9.43 -20.09 29.82
N LEU A 872 -9.22 -20.48 28.56
CA LEU A 872 -9.98 -21.52 27.88
C LEU A 872 -9.09 -22.58 27.20
N THR A 873 -9.58 -23.82 27.15
CA THR A 873 -8.99 -24.96 26.42
C THR A 873 -10.03 -25.60 25.47
N GLY A 874 -9.62 -26.53 24.59
CA GLY A 874 -10.52 -27.19 23.61
C GLY A 874 -10.65 -26.56 22.22
N PRO A 875 -11.73 -26.82 21.46
CA PRO A 875 -12.00 -26.17 20.17
C PRO A 875 -12.59 -24.74 20.33
N LEU A 876 -12.52 -23.94 19.27
CA LEU A 876 -13.04 -22.55 19.22
C LEU A 876 -14.54 -22.42 19.49
N THR A 877 -15.33 -23.40 19.04
CA THR A 877 -16.79 -23.37 19.04
C THR A 877 -17.42 -24.00 20.29
N ALA A 878 -16.64 -24.74 21.06
CA ALA A 878 -17.08 -25.41 22.27
C ALA A 878 -15.93 -25.47 23.28
N PRO A 879 -15.44 -24.31 23.75
CA PRO A 879 -14.33 -24.26 24.68
C PRO A 879 -14.77 -24.79 26.06
N ARG A 880 -13.78 -25.12 26.87
CA ARG A 880 -13.97 -25.37 28.31
C ARG A 880 -13.05 -24.44 29.08
N GLN A 881 -13.47 -24.00 30.26
CA GLN A 881 -12.59 -23.25 31.15
C GLN A 881 -11.32 -24.05 31.42
N ALA A 882 -10.16 -23.40 31.28
CA ALA A 882 -8.89 -23.99 31.62
C ALA A 882 -8.83 -24.25 33.12
N ARG A 883 -8.21 -25.35 33.52
CA ARG A 883 -7.91 -25.56 34.94
C ARG A 883 -6.87 -24.52 35.38
N PRO A 884 -6.99 -23.96 36.60
CA PRO A 884 -5.95 -23.14 37.19
C PRO A 884 -4.59 -23.83 37.10
N ASP A 885 -3.57 -23.08 36.70
CA ASP A 885 -2.20 -23.55 36.84
C ASP A 885 -1.72 -23.38 38.30
N PRO A 886 -0.58 -24.00 38.69
CA PRO A 886 -0.07 -23.87 40.06
C PRO A 886 0.23 -22.44 40.49
N ALA A 887 0.55 -21.54 39.55
CA ALA A 887 0.84 -20.15 39.85
C ALA A 887 -0.45 -19.35 40.15
N ASP A 888 -1.50 -19.59 39.37
CA ASP A 888 -2.84 -19.03 39.60
C ASP A 888 -3.40 -19.51 40.95
N GLU A 889 -3.20 -20.80 41.28
CA GLU A 889 -3.66 -21.36 42.55
C GLU A 889 -2.90 -20.78 43.74
N ALA A 890 -1.57 -20.64 43.63
CA ALA A 890 -0.74 -19.98 44.65
C ALA A 890 -1.10 -18.50 44.85
N LEU A 891 -1.50 -17.80 43.77
CA LEU A 891 -1.92 -16.41 43.85
C LEU A 891 -3.29 -16.28 44.54
N ARG A 892 -4.22 -17.20 44.24
CA ARG A 892 -5.51 -17.27 44.93
C ARG A 892 -5.34 -17.62 46.40
N SER A 893 -4.48 -18.58 46.74
CA SER A 893 -4.24 -18.96 48.14
C SER A 893 -3.66 -17.79 48.94
N LEU A 894 -2.74 -17.02 48.36
CA LEU A 894 -2.20 -15.80 48.98
C LEU A 894 -3.30 -14.76 49.24
N ALA A 895 -4.19 -14.52 48.28
CA ALA A 895 -5.29 -13.58 48.48
C ALA A 895 -6.27 -14.03 49.56
N VAL A 896 -6.55 -15.34 49.64
CA VAL A 896 -7.37 -15.92 50.72
C VAL A 896 -6.65 -15.75 52.07
N GLN A 897 -5.35 -16.02 52.14
CA GLN A 897 -4.54 -15.82 53.36
C GLN A 897 -4.61 -14.37 53.85
N LEU A 898 -4.49 -13.40 52.94
CA LEU A 898 -4.50 -11.96 53.25
C LEU A 898 -5.89 -11.47 53.70
N THR A 899 -6.94 -11.91 53.04
CA THR A 899 -8.31 -11.44 53.33
C THR A 899 -9.00 -12.18 54.47
N SER A 900 -8.55 -13.39 54.82
CA SER A 900 -9.05 -14.13 55.98
C SER A 900 -8.46 -13.66 57.32
N GLY A 901 -7.44 -12.80 57.32
CA GLY A 901 -6.75 -12.37 58.54
C GLY A 901 -5.96 -13.51 59.20
N SER A 902 -5.42 -14.44 58.41
CA SER A 902 -4.61 -15.56 58.91
C SER A 902 -3.40 -15.05 59.71
N ALA A 903 -3.05 -15.76 60.79
CA ALA A 903 -1.85 -15.47 61.58
C ALA A 903 -0.55 -15.96 60.89
N GLU A 904 -0.66 -16.66 59.75
CA GLU A 904 0.47 -17.13 58.96
C GLU A 904 1.12 -15.98 58.19
N ASP A 905 2.45 -15.87 58.26
CA ASP A 905 3.22 -14.79 57.63
C ASP A 905 3.13 -14.86 56.09
N PRO A 906 2.56 -13.84 55.40
CA PRO A 906 2.41 -13.86 53.94
C PRO A 906 3.70 -13.49 53.21
N ARG A 907 4.74 -13.05 53.92
CA ARG A 907 5.98 -12.53 53.33
C ARG A 907 6.68 -13.50 52.39
N PRO A 908 6.90 -14.80 52.72
CA PRO A 908 7.50 -15.75 51.80
C PRO A 908 6.69 -15.94 50.49
N ALA A 909 5.36 -15.89 50.58
CA ALA A 909 4.49 -15.97 49.41
C ALA A 909 4.56 -14.69 48.56
N LEU A 910 4.53 -13.50 49.18
CA LEU A 910 4.72 -12.22 48.51
C LEU A 910 6.10 -12.13 47.83
N GLU A 911 7.16 -12.59 48.51
CA GLU A 911 8.52 -12.72 47.95
C GLU A 911 8.52 -13.60 46.72
N SER A 912 7.78 -14.73 46.75
CA SER A 912 7.71 -15.65 45.61
C SER A 912 7.21 -14.97 44.33
N PHE A 913 6.23 -14.07 44.47
CA PHE A 913 5.64 -13.27 43.39
C PHE A 913 6.43 -12.01 43.06
N GLY A 914 7.53 -11.73 43.77
CA GLY A 914 8.27 -10.47 43.64
C GLY A 914 7.43 -9.26 44.05
N ALA A 915 6.41 -9.46 44.91
CA ALA A 915 5.46 -8.43 45.31
C ALA A 915 5.87 -7.79 46.64
N ALA A 916 6.03 -6.46 46.67
CA ALA A 916 6.36 -5.71 47.88
C ALA A 916 5.16 -4.94 48.46
N PHE A 917 4.10 -4.78 47.66
CA PHE A 917 2.93 -3.99 47.99
C PHE A 917 1.65 -4.78 47.78
N VAL A 918 0.66 -4.51 48.63
CA VAL A 918 -0.71 -4.99 48.49
C VAL A 918 -1.62 -3.77 48.39
N VAL A 919 -2.47 -3.73 47.37
CA VAL A 919 -3.46 -2.68 47.13
C VAL A 919 -4.84 -3.28 47.15
N LEU A 920 -5.74 -2.75 48.00
CA LEU A 920 -7.16 -3.09 47.98
C LEU A 920 -7.94 -1.96 47.30
N ARG A 921 -8.58 -2.28 46.18
CA ARG A 921 -9.53 -1.42 45.48
C ARG A 921 -10.94 -1.79 45.88
N ASP A 922 -11.63 -0.85 46.50
CA ASP A 922 -13.03 -0.96 46.89
C ASP A 922 -13.81 0.23 46.30
N PRO A 923 -14.26 0.12 45.04
CA PRO A 923 -14.93 1.23 44.34
C PRO A 923 -16.30 1.59 44.95
N GLU A 924 -16.93 0.67 45.68
CA GLU A 924 -18.24 0.87 46.31
C GLU A 924 -18.12 1.44 47.74
N GLY A 925 -16.90 1.53 48.28
CA GLY A 925 -16.63 2.04 49.62
C GLY A 925 -17.24 1.18 50.72
N GLY A 926 -17.43 -0.11 50.43
CA GLY A 926 -18.39 -0.97 51.10
C GLY A 926 -17.98 -1.43 52.50
N GLU A 927 -16.73 -1.81 52.76
CA GLU A 927 -16.38 -2.31 54.09
C GLU A 927 -14.93 -2.08 54.51
N ALA A 928 -14.75 -1.29 55.57
CA ALA A 928 -13.51 -1.21 56.35
C ALA A 928 -13.08 -2.57 56.95
N SER A 929 -13.94 -3.60 56.91
CA SER A 929 -13.67 -4.93 57.48
C SER A 929 -12.58 -5.70 56.73
N THR A 930 -12.58 -5.70 55.39
CA THR A 930 -11.53 -6.37 54.59
C THR A 930 -10.20 -5.65 54.73
N ALA A 931 -10.22 -4.31 54.71
CA ALA A 931 -9.04 -3.50 54.99
C ALA A 931 -8.50 -3.79 56.40
N ALA A 932 -9.36 -3.87 57.42
CA ALA A 932 -8.98 -4.21 58.79
C ALA A 932 -8.43 -5.65 58.92
N ALA A 933 -8.97 -6.60 58.15
CA ALA A 933 -8.45 -7.97 58.12
C ALA A 933 -7.02 -8.01 57.57
N ILE A 934 -6.74 -7.28 56.48
CA ILE A 934 -5.39 -7.15 55.92
C ILE A 934 -4.45 -6.39 56.88
N ASP A 935 -4.96 -5.38 57.58
CA ASP A 935 -4.19 -4.60 58.57
C ASP A 935 -3.74 -5.45 59.76
N ALA A 936 -4.48 -6.51 60.09
CA ALA A 936 -4.14 -7.46 61.15
C ALA A 936 -3.09 -8.50 60.73
N VAL A 937 -2.73 -8.60 59.45
CA VAL A 937 -1.79 -9.61 58.94
C VAL A 937 -0.35 -9.26 59.37
N PRO A 938 0.38 -10.20 60.01
CA PRO A 938 1.77 -9.98 60.42
C PRO A 938 2.68 -9.66 59.22
N GLY A 939 3.65 -8.76 59.42
CA GLY A 939 4.65 -8.43 58.38
C GLY A 939 4.17 -7.47 57.29
N LEU A 940 2.92 -6.99 57.36
CA LEU A 940 2.43 -5.88 56.56
C LEU A 940 2.39 -4.59 57.39
N SER A 941 2.75 -3.48 56.76
CA SER A 941 2.63 -2.13 57.32
C SER A 941 1.65 -1.32 56.49
N SER A 942 0.60 -0.79 57.12
CA SER A 942 -0.35 0.09 56.45
C SER A 942 0.30 1.42 56.11
N VAL A 943 0.23 1.80 54.83
CA VAL A 943 0.63 3.12 54.34
C VAL A 943 -0.57 4.07 54.40
N GLY A 944 -1.77 3.55 54.14
CA GLY A 944 -3.04 4.28 54.23
C GLY A 944 -3.86 4.27 52.93
N LEU A 945 -4.94 5.05 52.92
CA LEU A 945 -5.79 5.24 51.75
C LEU A 945 -5.13 6.18 50.74
N THR A 946 -5.07 5.73 49.48
CA THR A 946 -4.50 6.48 48.35
C THR A 946 -5.55 6.75 47.28
N ASP A 947 -5.17 7.50 46.25
CA ASP A 947 -5.96 7.74 45.04
C ASP A 947 -6.27 6.46 44.23
N SER A 948 -5.58 5.34 44.50
CA SER A 948 -5.79 4.04 43.82
C SER A 948 -6.27 2.92 44.75
N GLY A 949 -6.68 3.24 45.99
CA GLY A 949 -7.13 2.27 46.99
C GLY A 949 -6.29 2.26 48.27
N TRP A 950 -6.58 1.33 49.18
CA TRP A 950 -5.80 1.13 50.40
C TRP A 950 -4.47 0.45 50.08
N LEU A 951 -3.37 0.97 50.62
CA LEU A 951 -2.02 0.48 50.35
C LEU A 951 -1.35 -0.08 51.62
N TRP A 952 -0.82 -1.29 51.51
CA TRP A 952 0.07 -1.90 52.49
C TRP A 952 1.43 -2.20 51.86
N ARG A 953 2.49 -2.09 52.66
CA ARG A 953 3.86 -2.44 52.29
C ARG A 953 4.34 -3.59 53.16
N ALA A 954 4.90 -4.63 52.54
CA ALA A 954 5.57 -5.71 53.26
C ALA A 954 6.86 -5.21 53.92
N THR A 955 7.04 -5.50 55.22
CA THR A 955 8.24 -5.13 55.97
C THR A 955 9.26 -6.27 55.97
N PRO A 956 10.54 -5.98 55.65
CA PRO A 956 11.58 -7.00 55.65
C PRO A 956 11.75 -7.61 57.05
N ALA A 957 12.04 -8.91 57.09
CA ALA A 957 12.24 -9.64 58.34
C ALA A 957 13.55 -9.28 59.04
N GLN A 958 14.53 -8.77 58.29
CA GLN A 958 15.83 -8.32 58.79
C GLN A 958 16.02 -6.83 58.53
N ASP A 959 16.64 -6.12 59.47
CA ASP A 959 17.01 -4.72 59.32
C ASP A 959 17.96 -4.55 58.12
N GLY A 960 17.52 -3.81 57.09
CA GLY A 960 18.29 -3.54 55.88
C GLY A 960 17.90 -4.36 54.64
N GLY A 961 17.18 -5.49 54.80
CA GLY A 961 16.77 -6.37 53.70
C GLY A 961 17.93 -7.15 53.05
N PRO A 962 17.63 -8.07 52.11
CA PRO A 962 18.65 -8.82 51.37
C PRO A 962 19.50 -7.90 50.47
N GLU A 963 20.77 -8.27 50.25
CA GLU A 963 21.66 -7.51 49.36
C GLU A 963 21.11 -7.50 47.92
N ALA A 964 21.45 -6.47 47.15
CA ALA A 964 21.03 -6.34 45.75
C ALA A 964 22.24 -6.21 44.82
N ALA A 965 22.30 -7.04 43.77
CA ALA A 965 23.35 -7.05 42.78
C ALA A 965 22.97 -6.24 41.52
N GLY A 966 23.98 -5.57 40.96
CA GLY A 966 23.87 -4.76 39.75
C GLY A 966 24.08 -3.27 39.99
N VAL A 967 23.98 -2.48 38.92
CA VAL A 967 24.09 -1.02 39.00
C VAL A 967 22.74 -0.45 39.43
N LEU A 968 22.65 0.02 40.66
CA LEU A 968 21.44 0.56 41.29
C LEU A 968 21.53 2.09 41.42
N GLY A 969 20.50 2.79 40.96
CA GLY A 969 20.32 4.23 41.08
C GLY A 969 20.01 4.68 42.52
N VAL A 970 19.74 5.97 42.73
CA VAL A 970 19.33 6.49 44.05
C VAL A 970 17.91 6.02 44.42
N GLU A 971 17.06 5.89 43.41
CA GLU A 971 15.68 5.35 43.49
C GLU A 971 15.67 3.88 43.96
N ASP A 972 16.76 3.16 43.69
CA ASP A 972 16.96 1.74 43.98
C ASP A 972 17.62 1.48 45.36
N ARG A 973 17.60 2.41 46.34
CA ARG A 973 18.36 2.30 47.61
C ARG A 973 17.57 2.28 48.94
N GLN A 974 16.23 2.26 48.91
CA GLN A 974 15.43 2.24 50.15
C GLN A 974 14.37 1.13 50.17
N GLY A 975 14.41 0.29 51.22
CA GLY A 975 13.26 -0.50 51.66
C GLY A 975 12.88 -1.72 50.81
N PHE A 976 13.82 -2.32 50.08
CA PHE A 976 13.52 -3.50 49.26
C PHE A 976 13.28 -4.74 50.11
N PHE A 977 12.16 -5.37 49.81
CA PHE A 977 11.77 -6.63 50.40
C PHE A 977 11.98 -7.80 49.43
N THR A 978 11.79 -7.55 48.13
CA THR A 978 11.85 -8.57 47.08
C THR A 978 12.16 -7.94 45.71
N SER A 979 12.35 -8.76 44.68
CA SER A 979 12.57 -8.37 43.29
C SER A 979 12.01 -9.41 42.33
N ARG A 980 11.87 -9.04 41.05
CA ARG A 980 11.35 -9.95 40.01
C ARG A 980 12.29 -11.12 39.71
N ALA A 981 13.59 -10.94 39.92
CA ALA A 981 14.60 -11.99 39.85
C ALA A 981 15.48 -11.95 41.09
N ARG A 982 15.80 -13.11 41.67
CA ARG A 982 16.54 -13.23 42.93
C ARG A 982 17.34 -14.53 42.99
N VAL A 983 18.24 -14.64 43.97
CA VAL A 983 18.99 -15.84 44.30
C VAL A 983 18.52 -16.37 45.65
N GLU A 984 18.12 -17.64 45.68
CA GLU A 984 17.69 -18.38 46.87
C GLU A 984 18.75 -19.43 47.24
N ASP A 985 18.92 -19.68 48.54
CA ASP A 985 19.70 -20.83 49.05
C ASP A 985 18.91 -22.15 48.97
N ALA A 986 19.47 -23.23 49.54
CA ALA A 986 18.83 -24.55 49.52
C ALA A 986 17.56 -24.61 50.38
N GLU A 987 17.48 -23.77 51.40
CA GLU A 987 16.35 -23.59 52.31
C GLU A 987 15.27 -22.64 51.76
N GLY A 988 15.52 -22.02 50.59
CA GLY A 988 14.59 -21.11 49.92
C GLY A 988 14.60 -19.68 50.46
N GLN A 989 15.60 -19.30 51.26
CA GLN A 989 15.77 -17.93 51.75
C GLN A 989 16.46 -17.07 50.69
N VAL A 990 15.96 -15.83 50.53
CA VAL A 990 16.50 -14.88 49.56
C VAL A 990 17.84 -14.33 50.04
N GLN A 991 18.91 -14.61 49.29
CA GLN A 991 20.27 -14.17 49.59
C GLN A 991 20.64 -12.89 48.81
N LEU A 992 20.14 -12.77 47.58
CA LEU A 992 20.52 -11.67 46.68
C LEU A 992 19.37 -11.29 45.74
N LEU A 993 19.04 -10.01 45.67
CA LEU A 993 18.12 -9.44 44.69
C LEU A 993 18.88 -9.12 43.39
N LEU A 994 18.28 -9.39 42.24
CA LEU A 994 18.92 -9.19 40.94
C LEU A 994 18.25 -8.06 40.16
N ALA A 995 19.07 -7.13 39.66
CA ALA A 995 18.61 -6.06 38.79
C ALA A 995 18.25 -6.57 37.38
N GLN A 996 17.21 -5.98 36.81
CA GLN A 996 16.76 -6.19 35.44
C GLN A 996 16.90 -4.93 34.61
N ALA A 997 17.16 -5.12 33.32
CA ALA A 997 17.11 -4.08 32.30
C ALA A 997 16.47 -4.66 31.03
N GLU A 998 15.46 -3.99 30.49
CA GLU A 998 14.82 -4.35 29.21
C GLU A 998 14.39 -5.84 29.12
N GLY A 999 13.81 -6.36 30.20
CA GLY A 999 13.33 -7.75 30.26
C GLY A 999 14.44 -8.81 30.36
N ARG A 1000 15.69 -8.42 30.61
CA ARG A 1000 16.83 -9.32 30.87
C ARG A 1000 17.38 -9.06 32.26
N VAL A 1001 17.79 -10.14 32.94
CA VAL A 1001 18.61 -10.06 34.15
C VAL A 1001 20.07 -10.01 33.70
N GLN A 1002 20.81 -8.99 34.11
CA GLN A 1002 22.25 -8.90 33.90
C GLN A 1002 22.88 -8.38 35.20
N SER A 1003 23.54 -9.25 35.94
CA SER A 1003 24.06 -8.92 37.27
C SER A 1003 25.29 -9.75 37.62
N THR A 1004 26.24 -9.14 38.33
CA THR A 1004 27.39 -9.87 38.88
C THR A 1004 26.98 -10.52 40.19
N VAL A 1005 27.11 -11.84 40.29
CA VAL A 1005 26.76 -12.62 41.47
C VAL A 1005 28.03 -12.99 42.24
N PRO A 1006 28.12 -12.73 43.56
CA PRO A 1006 29.27 -13.11 44.37
C PRO A 1006 29.36 -14.63 44.53
N ALA A 1007 30.58 -15.14 44.80
CA ALA A 1007 30.78 -16.54 45.17
C ALA A 1007 30.13 -16.83 46.54
N ALA A 1008 29.71 -18.08 46.75
CA ALA A 1008 29.12 -18.55 48.00
C ALA A 1008 29.70 -19.93 48.38
N ASP A 1009 29.46 -20.36 49.62
CA ASP A 1009 29.98 -21.62 50.15
C ASP A 1009 29.16 -22.85 49.70
N ALA A 1010 27.94 -22.63 49.23
CA ALA A 1010 26.99 -23.67 48.84
C ALA A 1010 26.35 -23.38 47.46
N PRO A 1011 25.85 -24.42 46.76
CA PRO A 1011 25.01 -24.22 45.57
C PRO A 1011 23.73 -23.48 45.94
N ARG A 1012 23.25 -22.65 45.01
CA ARG A 1012 22.08 -21.78 45.14
C ARG A 1012 21.17 -21.96 43.93
N SER A 1013 20.05 -21.26 43.90
CA SER A 1013 19.18 -21.21 42.72
C SER A 1013 18.84 -19.77 42.35
N VAL A 1014 18.79 -19.49 41.05
CA VAL A 1014 18.23 -18.23 40.53
C VAL A 1014 16.75 -18.46 40.31
N VAL A 1015 15.91 -17.63 40.92
CA VAL A 1015 14.45 -17.71 40.84
C VAL A 1015 13.92 -16.46 40.16
N LEU A 1016 13.10 -16.65 39.14
CA LEU A 1016 12.32 -15.59 38.50
C LEU A 1016 10.88 -15.69 39.00
N ALA A 1017 10.30 -14.58 39.45
CA ALA A 1017 8.89 -14.49 39.79
C ALA A 1017 7.98 -14.54 38.54
N GLU A 1018 8.20 -15.52 37.67
CA GLU A 1018 7.57 -15.70 36.37
C GLU A 1018 7.16 -17.16 36.24
N ARG A 1019 6.05 -17.43 35.55
CA ARG A 1019 5.65 -18.81 35.25
C ARG A 1019 6.81 -19.58 34.61
N ALA A 1020 7.04 -20.81 35.06
CA ALA A 1020 8.04 -21.68 34.46
C ALA A 1020 7.72 -21.96 32.98
N ASP A 1021 8.72 -21.86 32.11
CA ASP A 1021 8.58 -22.07 30.68
C ASP A 1021 9.91 -22.55 30.05
N PRO A 1022 9.88 -23.54 29.14
CA PRO A 1022 11.09 -24.05 28.50
C PRO A 1022 11.82 -23.05 27.60
N GLY A 1023 11.24 -21.87 27.32
CA GLY A 1023 11.87 -20.78 26.56
C GLY A 1023 12.85 -19.92 27.39
N TRP A 1024 12.86 -20.02 28.71
CA TRP A 1024 13.82 -19.30 29.55
C TRP A 1024 15.23 -19.89 29.43
N ARG A 1025 16.23 -19.01 29.36
CA ARG A 1025 17.65 -19.34 29.28
C ARG A 1025 18.41 -18.53 30.32
N ALA A 1026 19.41 -19.16 30.93
CA ALA A 1026 20.33 -18.50 31.84
C ALA A 1026 21.77 -18.95 31.56
N THR A 1027 22.73 -18.03 31.65
CA THR A 1027 24.15 -18.34 31.60
C THR A 1027 24.92 -17.64 32.70
N LEU A 1028 25.98 -18.27 33.20
CA LEU A 1028 26.97 -17.70 34.11
C LEU A 1028 28.32 -17.68 33.38
N ASP A 1029 28.90 -16.49 33.17
CA ASP A 1029 30.12 -16.29 32.38
C ASP A 1029 30.05 -16.98 31.00
N GLY A 1030 28.88 -16.95 30.37
CA GLY A 1030 28.61 -17.57 29.07
C GLY A 1030 28.37 -19.09 29.10
N ARG A 1031 28.44 -19.76 30.26
CA ARG A 1031 28.11 -21.19 30.40
C ARG A 1031 26.62 -21.36 30.73
N PRO A 1032 25.87 -22.21 30.02
CA PRO A 1032 24.44 -22.40 30.26
C PRO A 1032 24.17 -23.05 31.62
N LEU A 1033 23.17 -22.53 32.33
CA LEU A 1033 22.67 -23.09 33.59
C LEU A 1033 21.53 -24.08 33.33
N THR A 1034 21.42 -25.09 34.20
CA THR A 1034 20.35 -26.09 34.14
C THR A 1034 19.06 -25.52 34.71
N ALA A 1035 17.97 -25.61 33.96
CA ALA A 1035 16.64 -25.26 34.47
C ALA A 1035 16.15 -26.34 35.45
N LEU A 1036 15.66 -25.92 36.61
CA LEU A 1036 15.06 -26.81 37.60
C LEU A 1036 13.56 -26.99 37.27
N PRO A 1037 12.99 -28.20 37.41
CA PRO A 1037 11.57 -28.41 37.16
C PRO A 1037 10.71 -27.63 38.15
N ALA A 1038 9.63 -27.03 37.66
CA ALA A 1038 8.52 -26.57 38.50
C ALA A 1038 7.73 -27.80 38.92
N THR A 1039 7.96 -28.29 40.14
CA THR A 1039 7.38 -29.57 40.57
C THR A 1039 5.91 -29.44 40.98
N GLY A 1040 5.41 -28.23 41.30
CA GLY A 1040 4.05 -28.01 41.84
C GLY A 1040 3.81 -28.67 43.21
N GLU A 1041 4.52 -29.76 43.48
CA GLU A 1041 4.66 -30.46 44.75
C GLU A 1041 6.01 -30.08 45.36
N GLY A 1042 5.95 -29.35 46.46
CA GLY A 1042 7.09 -28.87 47.22
C GLY A 1042 6.62 -27.85 48.25
N THR A 1043 7.22 -27.85 49.44
CA THR A 1043 6.91 -26.91 50.54
C THR A 1043 7.43 -25.49 50.30
N SER A 1044 8.10 -25.21 49.18
CA SER A 1044 8.62 -23.88 48.86
C SER A 1044 7.59 -23.04 48.11
N ALA A 1045 7.37 -21.80 48.57
CA ALA A 1045 6.45 -20.83 47.97
C ALA A 1045 6.77 -20.50 46.50
N SER A 1046 8.00 -20.77 46.03
CA SER A 1046 8.48 -20.52 44.66
C SER A 1046 8.39 -21.74 43.73
N ALA A 1047 7.68 -22.81 44.09
CA ALA A 1047 7.61 -24.05 43.30
C ALA A 1047 6.98 -23.90 41.89
N TRP A 1048 6.17 -22.86 41.67
CA TRP A 1048 5.53 -22.55 40.38
C TRP A 1048 6.42 -21.70 39.45
N ALA A 1049 7.44 -21.04 40.01
CA ALA A 1049 8.28 -20.06 39.34
C ALA A 1049 9.40 -20.70 38.51
N GLN A 1050 9.91 -19.97 37.51
CA GLN A 1050 11.07 -20.40 36.73
C GLN A 1050 12.35 -20.36 37.58
N ARG A 1051 13.10 -21.47 37.60
CA ARG A 1051 14.31 -21.63 38.42
C ARG A 1051 15.48 -22.19 37.63
N PHE A 1052 16.69 -21.78 37.99
CA PHE A 1052 17.95 -22.29 37.45
C PHE A 1052 18.92 -22.66 38.57
N GLU A 1053 19.63 -23.77 38.40
CA GLU A 1053 20.71 -24.16 39.31
C GLU A 1053 21.88 -23.18 39.17
N LEU A 1054 22.32 -22.59 40.27
CA LEU A 1054 23.43 -21.65 40.33
C LEU A 1054 24.58 -22.26 41.13
N PRO A 1055 25.76 -22.46 40.51
CA PRO A 1055 26.90 -22.99 41.22
C PRO A 1055 27.40 -22.03 42.31
N ALA A 1056 28.18 -22.57 43.25
CA ALA A 1056 28.85 -21.81 44.30
C ALA A 1056 29.80 -20.71 43.77
N THR A 1057 30.30 -20.86 42.54
CA THR A 1057 31.18 -19.88 41.88
C THR A 1057 30.42 -18.60 41.52
N GLY A 1058 30.97 -17.44 41.86
CA GLY A 1058 30.48 -16.14 41.39
C GLY A 1058 30.83 -15.87 39.92
N GLY A 1059 30.18 -14.88 39.32
CA GLY A 1059 30.38 -14.53 37.91
C GLY A 1059 29.31 -13.57 37.37
N GLU A 1060 29.33 -13.32 36.06
CA GLU A 1060 28.31 -12.54 35.35
C GLU A 1060 27.12 -13.43 34.98
N LEU A 1061 26.00 -13.22 35.67
CA LEU A 1061 24.74 -13.92 35.41
C LEU A 1061 23.93 -13.15 34.38
N THR A 1062 23.51 -13.87 33.34
CA THR A 1062 22.56 -13.35 32.34
C THR A 1062 21.37 -14.28 32.20
N VAL A 1063 20.15 -13.74 32.30
CA VAL A 1063 18.89 -14.50 32.15
C VAL A 1063 17.99 -13.78 31.15
N TRP A 1064 17.47 -14.51 30.16
CA TRP A 1064 16.60 -13.96 29.12
C TRP A 1064 15.58 -15.00 28.64
N TYR A 1065 14.52 -14.53 28.01
CA TYR A 1065 13.54 -15.39 27.34
C TYR A 1065 13.83 -15.47 25.84
N GLU A 1066 13.80 -16.68 25.29
CA GLU A 1066 13.97 -16.93 23.86
C GLU A 1066 12.66 -17.41 23.24
N SER A 1067 12.04 -16.57 22.40
CA SER A 1067 10.71 -16.85 21.82
C SER A 1067 10.68 -17.94 20.74
N GLY A 1068 11.86 -18.36 20.25
CA GLY A 1068 11.98 -19.28 19.12
C GLY A 1068 11.55 -18.69 17.77
N VAL A 1069 11.20 -17.40 17.70
CA VAL A 1069 10.86 -16.71 16.45
C VAL A 1069 12.14 -16.33 15.72
N PRO A 1070 12.39 -16.84 14.51
CA PRO A 1070 13.61 -16.50 13.78
C PRO A 1070 13.58 -15.04 13.30
N ALA A 1071 14.68 -14.32 13.51
CA ALA A 1071 14.77 -12.88 13.22
C ALA A 1071 14.48 -12.50 11.76
N TRP A 1072 14.71 -13.40 10.80
CA TRP A 1072 14.43 -13.15 9.38
C TRP A 1072 12.95 -12.94 9.07
N LEU A 1073 12.01 -13.47 9.88
CA LEU A 1073 10.58 -13.20 9.71
C LEU A 1073 10.26 -11.72 9.93
N TRP A 1074 10.87 -11.11 10.95
CA TRP A 1074 10.75 -9.68 11.20
C TRP A 1074 11.37 -8.85 10.08
N TRP A 1075 12.52 -9.26 9.54
CA TRP A 1075 13.14 -8.60 8.38
C TRP A 1075 12.27 -8.66 7.12
N VAL A 1076 11.61 -9.80 6.85
CA VAL A 1076 10.69 -9.95 5.72
C VAL A 1076 9.47 -9.03 5.89
N ALA A 1077 8.88 -8.98 7.09
CA ALA A 1077 7.79 -8.07 7.40
C ALA A 1077 8.21 -6.59 7.20
N ALA A 1078 9.36 -6.20 7.76
CA ALA A 1078 9.91 -4.86 7.64
C ALA A 1078 10.17 -4.46 6.18
N LEU A 1079 10.74 -5.36 5.38
CA LEU A 1079 11.00 -5.12 3.95
C LEU A 1079 9.71 -4.90 3.17
N LEU A 1080 8.69 -5.74 3.37
CA LEU A 1080 7.43 -5.68 2.62
C LEU A 1080 6.56 -4.49 3.04
N VAL A 1081 6.51 -4.17 4.34
CA VAL A 1081 5.82 -2.96 4.83
C VAL A 1081 6.56 -1.71 4.38
N GLY A 1082 7.91 -1.69 4.46
CA GLY A 1082 8.73 -0.60 3.95
C GLY A 1082 8.56 -0.38 2.44
N PHE A 1083 8.45 -1.47 1.68
CA PHE A 1083 8.15 -1.42 0.25
C PHE A 1083 6.75 -0.82 -0.01
N ALA A 1084 5.73 -1.26 0.73
CA ALA A 1084 4.38 -0.70 0.64
C ALA A 1084 4.35 0.80 0.97
N ALA A 1085 5.09 1.21 2.01
CA ALA A 1085 5.23 2.62 2.40
C ALA A 1085 5.91 3.45 1.32
N LEU A 1086 7.01 2.97 0.75
CA LEU A 1086 7.70 3.64 -0.35
C LEU A 1086 6.79 3.82 -1.58
N LEU A 1087 5.95 2.82 -1.88
CA LEU A 1087 4.99 2.91 -2.97
C LEU A 1087 3.85 3.88 -2.66
N ALA A 1088 3.42 3.98 -1.40
CA ALA A 1088 2.35 4.85 -0.94
C ALA A 1088 2.71 6.35 -0.97
N ILE A 1089 4.00 6.70 -0.79
CA ILE A 1089 4.48 8.09 -0.89
C ILE A 1089 4.13 8.65 -2.26
N PRO A 1090 3.38 9.76 -2.40
CA PRO A 1090 3.11 10.37 -3.70
C PRO A 1090 4.42 10.90 -4.29
N THR A 1091 4.79 10.40 -5.46
CA THR A 1091 5.89 10.93 -6.26
C THR A 1091 5.29 11.34 -7.59
N PRO A 1092 5.71 12.46 -8.19
CA PRO A 1092 5.28 12.82 -9.53
C PRO A 1092 5.65 11.63 -10.42
N ALA A 1093 4.62 10.93 -10.89
CA ALA A 1093 4.81 9.77 -11.73
C ALA A 1093 5.55 10.28 -12.97
N ARG A 1094 6.81 9.88 -13.15
CA ARG A 1094 7.48 10.06 -14.42
C ARG A 1094 6.63 9.26 -15.39
N ARG A 1095 5.88 9.94 -16.24
CA ARG A 1095 5.20 9.24 -17.32
C ARG A 1095 6.33 8.77 -18.20
N GLY A 1096 6.60 7.47 -18.17
CA GLY A 1096 7.71 6.98 -18.98
C GLY A 1096 7.46 7.34 -20.45
N ARG A 1097 8.58 7.46 -21.15
CA ARG A 1097 8.65 7.80 -22.56
C ARG A 1097 7.81 6.79 -23.34
N ALA A 1098 6.79 7.25 -24.06
CA ALA A 1098 6.22 6.44 -25.12
C ALA A 1098 7.30 6.27 -26.21
N PRO A 1099 7.41 5.12 -26.89
CA PRO A 1099 8.03 5.06 -28.21
C PRO A 1099 7.18 5.96 -29.12
N LEU A 1100 7.81 7.00 -29.64
CA LEU A 1100 7.18 8.20 -30.19
C LEU A 1100 6.65 8.02 -31.62
N THR A 1101 5.98 6.91 -31.91
CA THR A 1101 5.32 6.72 -33.22
C THR A 1101 3.80 6.72 -33.11
N SER A 1102 3.19 6.93 -31.93
CA SER A 1102 1.73 6.74 -31.75
C SER A 1102 0.96 7.94 -31.18
N ARG A 1103 1.58 9.12 -31.05
CA ARG A 1103 0.91 10.28 -30.41
C ARG A 1103 0.46 11.39 -31.38
N ALA A 1104 0.74 11.27 -32.67
CA ALA A 1104 0.41 12.34 -33.62
C ALA A 1104 -1.09 12.41 -34.01
N SER A 1105 -1.91 11.38 -33.79
CA SER A 1105 -3.26 11.31 -34.38
C SER A 1105 -4.44 11.73 -33.48
N VAL A 1106 -4.23 12.44 -32.36
CA VAL A 1106 -5.35 12.84 -31.45
C VAL A 1106 -5.64 14.35 -31.44
N GLN A 1107 -4.87 15.17 -32.15
CA GLN A 1107 -5.20 16.59 -32.36
C GLN A 1107 -5.66 16.80 -33.80
N GLY A 1108 -6.94 16.55 -34.09
CA GLY A 1108 -7.51 16.88 -35.39
C GLY A 1108 -8.72 16.08 -35.84
N SER A 1109 -9.70 15.83 -34.97
CA SER A 1109 -11.02 15.36 -35.41
C SER A 1109 -12.10 16.31 -34.88
N GLY A 1110 -12.28 17.44 -35.58
CA GLY A 1110 -13.57 18.14 -35.59
C GLY A 1110 -14.63 17.26 -36.28
N PRO A 1111 -15.92 17.44 -35.99
CA PRO A 1111 -16.97 16.65 -36.61
C PRO A 1111 -16.98 16.91 -38.12
N GLY A 1112 -17.20 15.84 -38.89
CA GLY A 1112 -17.00 15.78 -40.33
C GLY A 1112 -17.71 16.87 -41.12
N VAL A 1113 -17.00 17.36 -42.12
CA VAL A 1113 -17.58 17.99 -43.31
C VAL A 1113 -17.44 16.96 -44.42
N GLU A 1114 -18.58 16.57 -45.01
CA GLU A 1114 -18.66 15.71 -46.19
C GLU A 1114 -17.81 16.28 -47.35
N PRO A 1115 -17.16 15.44 -48.17
CA PRO A 1115 -16.50 15.93 -49.37
C PRO A 1115 -17.57 16.18 -50.44
N ASP A 1116 -18.07 17.41 -50.50
CA ASP A 1116 -18.96 17.82 -51.60
C ASP A 1116 -18.12 18.05 -52.87
N ALA A 1117 -18.46 17.29 -53.90
CA ALA A 1117 -17.94 17.44 -55.24
C ALA A 1117 -18.54 18.71 -55.86
N ALA A 1118 -17.74 19.77 -56.01
CA ALA A 1118 -18.12 20.94 -56.79
C ALA A 1118 -16.97 21.41 -57.68
N VAL A 1119 -17.18 21.23 -58.97
CA VAL A 1119 -16.48 21.89 -60.07
C VAL A 1119 -16.65 23.40 -59.91
N GLY A 1120 -15.57 24.10 -59.55
CA GLY A 1120 -15.55 25.55 -59.44
C GLY A 1120 -15.10 26.20 -60.74
N THR A 1121 -16.06 26.72 -61.48
CA THR A 1121 -15.89 27.71 -62.55
C THR A 1121 -15.24 28.98 -62.01
N VAL A 1122 -14.24 29.47 -62.74
CA VAL A 1122 -13.63 30.79 -62.57
C VAL A 1122 -14.66 31.86 -62.94
N ASP A 1123 -14.89 32.83 -62.05
CA ASP A 1123 -15.40 34.15 -62.42
C ASP A 1123 -14.54 35.22 -61.71
N PRO A 1124 -13.94 36.18 -62.45
CA PRO A 1124 -13.02 37.16 -61.92
C PRO A 1124 -13.74 38.50 -61.70
N ASP A 1125 -13.83 38.99 -60.47
CA ASP A 1125 -13.91 40.43 -60.25
C ASP A 1125 -13.60 40.82 -58.80
N HIS A 1126 -12.90 41.96 -58.69
CA HIS A 1126 -12.57 42.75 -57.48
C HIS A 1126 -11.26 42.43 -56.72
N ASP A 1127 -10.18 42.89 -57.36
CA ASP A 1127 -9.08 43.63 -56.74
C ASP A 1127 -9.55 45.01 -56.22
N GLN A 1128 -8.75 45.61 -55.31
CA GLN A 1128 -8.85 46.92 -54.62
C GLN A 1128 -9.48 46.82 -53.22
N ASP A 1129 -8.73 46.90 -52.11
CA ASP A 1129 -7.90 48.05 -51.74
C ASP A 1129 -6.54 47.71 -51.05
N ALA A 1130 -5.61 48.60 -51.37
CA ALA A 1130 -4.21 48.79 -50.98
C ALA A 1130 -3.97 48.84 -49.45
N GLU A 1131 -2.88 48.26 -48.92
CA GLU A 1131 -1.51 48.80 -48.87
C GLU A 1131 -1.38 50.05 -47.96
N GLU A 1132 -0.97 49.86 -46.69
CA GLU A 1132 -0.20 50.90 -45.96
C GLU A 1132 0.71 50.30 -44.85
N VAL A 1133 1.97 50.08 -45.22
CA VAL A 1133 3.21 50.48 -44.51
C VAL A 1133 3.23 50.41 -42.96
N ARG A 1134 3.93 49.43 -42.36
CA ARG A 1134 5.37 49.48 -41.97
C ARG A 1134 5.78 48.30 -41.08
#